data_AF-A0A1J4JUF5-F1
#
_entry.id   AF-A0A1J4JUF5-F1
#
_cell.length_a   1.000
_cell.length_b   1.000
_cell.length_c   1.000
_cell.angle_alpha   90.00
_cell.angle_beta   90.00
_cell.angle_gamma   90.00
#
_symmetry.space_group_name_H-M   'P 1'
#
loop_
_entity.id
_entity.type
_entity.pdbx_description
1 polymer ?
#
loop_
_entity_poly.entity_id
_entity_poly.type
_entity_poly.pdbx_seq_one_letter_code
_entity_poly.pdbx_strand_id
1 'polypeptide(L)'
;MDTRVSATNIAPPGGRWSERKPSASRTIRALFKKQFLLKVRKLSDLIEFVGACVIYLLIVPPYLYTRIQYADEKNPQVNYTSILPQNLIIFLGTTTDPKIVIGPECENTHSLFDGILNITKALLPSNITLTVVYANTTEDMKNEIYLSESNGLGLFWHNAMEENATLAPDFQLYRQSFYGTPDIDLFEIVRRCIALENKQASLTLFNLSSQVFATTQHPEYYAIHYLVAFIVVCPGILALMPDFQTVLDEKDTKVASLSFLMGCGEFSYWLVSFVTPVVLALVPYTLMCLCLCYLFCMIGTSFTLMIFIAFLFIVSHVLFQLFLSTFMKNASHGRSTIIVFLVLTIFFAYLHYFYTLDSKNDSNTMKHVFSIIPLSCYQMIITSMYNQTYLGFPGVQWSDVTKDSAYPVWLGMVWLAADSAIYFVLFVIFNLTNSREFGTPALAWRDILKPSAWKRAFSRKKDEQQYVECRTGEFVKVEDLSKTYHGLVTFQALRDVNFSINCGEVIVIIGPNGAGKSTLLNTLAGAIKPTTGSIRIYGGEPTNHFAELHKYLGVCFQDNVLVGPLSIRENFELFGAFRGIQPDLLEESMSFFAETLQLTEMLDNRAENLSGGQKRKLCIALSLLGNPPFVIMDEPTAAVDVQARQLIWKTISSLKDTTCVVTSHALEEAEAVSSRLFIVAGGRLRFSGTSTQLRSQFKCGYLLRIEREDGTVGKVLDLAKSFIPEAHLSDERPDTIAMPVDDVIPQFLKALTEKKEEYGIRSYSFSVEQLEDMLLKLIINEEVQHKGHKKP
;
A
#
# COMPACT_ATOMS: atom_id res chain seq x y z
N MET A 1 -46.56 36.50 5.01
CA MET A 1 -46.11 36.16 3.65
C MET A 1 -45.61 34.73 3.71
N ASP A 2 -46.55 33.79 3.63
CA ASP A 2 -46.30 32.35 3.70
C ASP A 2 -45.84 31.84 2.34
N THR A 3 -44.57 31.45 2.24
CA THR A 3 -44.08 30.61 1.17
C THR A 3 -43.72 29.25 1.76
N ARG A 4 -44.75 28.45 2.05
CA ARG A 4 -44.59 26.98 2.05
C ARG A 4 -44.23 26.59 0.62
N VAL A 5 -42.93 26.56 0.33
CA VAL A 5 -42.39 25.95 -0.88
C VAL A 5 -42.92 24.52 -0.90
N SER A 6 -43.78 24.23 -1.87
CA SER A 6 -44.22 22.88 -2.17
C SER A 6 -42.96 22.04 -2.43
N ALA A 7 -42.60 21.20 -1.47
CA ALA A 7 -41.59 20.17 -1.65
C ALA A 7 -42.12 19.23 -2.75
N THR A 8 -41.73 19.50 -4.00
CA THR A 8 -41.84 18.53 -5.08
C THR A 8 -41.22 17.23 -4.59
N ASN A 9 -41.90 16.10 -4.83
CA ASN A 9 -41.42 14.80 -4.39
C ASN A 9 -40.14 14.48 -5.17
N ILE A 10 -39.00 14.70 -4.52
CA ILE A 10 -37.70 14.36 -5.08
C ILE A 10 -37.26 13.03 -4.43
N ALA A 11 -37.89 11.93 -4.85
CA ALA A 11 -37.32 10.61 -4.58
C ALA A 11 -36.14 10.43 -5.55
N PRO A 12 -34.91 10.13 -5.08
CA PRO A 12 -33.80 9.96 -6.00
C PRO A 12 -34.09 8.77 -6.94
N PRO A 13 -33.81 8.87 -8.24
CA PRO A 13 -33.82 7.73 -9.13
C PRO A 13 -32.76 6.73 -8.66
N GLY A 14 -33.04 5.43 -8.77
CA GLY A 14 -32.20 4.39 -8.15
C GLY A 14 -32.85 3.02 -7.99
N GLY A 15 -34.15 2.89 -8.27
CA GLY A 15 -34.91 1.64 -8.11
C GLY A 15 -35.03 1.21 -6.65
N ARG A 16 -35.84 0.17 -6.38
CA ARG A 16 -36.02 -0.33 -5.01
C ARG A 16 -34.75 -1.02 -4.53
N TRP A 17 -34.36 -0.81 -3.27
CA TRP A 17 -33.20 -1.49 -2.66
C TRP A 17 -33.31 -3.03 -2.76
N SER A 18 -34.55 -3.55 -2.74
CA SER A 18 -34.88 -4.97 -2.85
C SER A 18 -34.66 -5.61 -4.22
N GLU A 19 -34.60 -4.81 -5.29
CA GLU A 19 -34.47 -5.30 -6.66
C GLU A 19 -33.00 -5.46 -7.08
N ARG A 20 -32.05 -5.12 -6.20
CA ARG A 20 -30.63 -5.09 -6.51
C ARG A 20 -29.94 -6.41 -6.27
N LYS A 21 -29.15 -6.83 -7.26
CA LYS A 21 -28.29 -7.99 -7.18
C LYS A 21 -26.84 -7.55 -7.35
N PRO A 22 -26.06 -7.42 -6.26
CA PRO A 22 -24.63 -7.17 -6.38
C PRO A 22 -23.98 -8.34 -7.13
N SER A 23 -23.43 -8.04 -8.31
CA SER A 23 -22.70 -9.04 -9.11
C SER A 23 -21.22 -8.97 -8.76
N ALA A 24 -20.68 -10.07 -8.24
CA ALA A 24 -19.27 -10.18 -7.89
C ALA A 24 -18.35 -9.82 -9.07
N SER A 25 -18.72 -10.21 -10.29
CA SER A 25 -17.97 -9.89 -11.52
C SER A 25 -17.91 -8.38 -11.76
N ARG A 26 -19.02 -7.66 -11.56
CA ARG A 26 -19.05 -6.21 -11.75
C ARG A 26 -18.26 -5.47 -10.67
N THR A 27 -18.36 -5.91 -9.42
CA THR A 27 -17.56 -5.39 -8.31
C THR A 27 -16.06 -5.57 -8.57
N ILE A 28 -15.66 -6.77 -9.00
CA ILE A 28 -14.26 -7.08 -9.34
C ILE A 28 -13.79 -6.18 -10.49
N ARG A 29 -14.57 -6.03 -11.56
CA ARG A 29 -14.21 -5.16 -12.69
C ARG A 29 -14.04 -3.69 -12.27
N ALA A 30 -14.94 -3.18 -11.41
CA ALA A 30 -14.85 -1.82 -10.89
C ALA A 30 -13.61 -1.61 -9.99
N LEU A 31 -13.29 -2.59 -9.14
CA LEU A 31 -12.09 -2.56 -8.31
C LEU A 31 -10.79 -2.63 -9.15
N PHE A 32 -10.76 -3.47 -10.19
CA PHE A 32 -9.63 -3.50 -11.12
C PHE A 32 -9.45 -2.16 -11.82
N LYS A 33 -10.54 -1.58 -12.34
CA LYS A 33 -10.52 -0.24 -12.95
C LYS A 33 -9.99 0.79 -11.96
N LYS A 34 -10.45 0.78 -10.70
CA LYS A 34 -9.94 1.65 -9.62
C LYS A 34 -8.43 1.50 -9.47
N GLN A 35 -7.93 0.29 -9.22
CA GLN A 35 -6.49 0.07 -8.95
C GLN A 35 -5.61 0.44 -10.15
N PHE A 36 -6.07 0.13 -11.37
CA PHE A 36 -5.38 0.52 -12.59
C PHE A 36 -5.30 2.05 -12.74
N LEU A 37 -6.41 2.76 -12.54
CA LEU A 37 -6.44 4.22 -12.62
C LEU A 37 -5.59 4.89 -11.54
N LEU A 38 -5.58 4.35 -10.32
CA LEU A 38 -4.72 4.85 -9.24
C LEU A 38 -3.25 4.83 -9.66
N LYS A 39 -2.78 3.75 -10.28
CA LYS A 39 -1.40 3.65 -10.78
C LYS A 39 -1.09 4.57 -11.95
N VAL A 40 -1.97 4.62 -12.95
CA VAL A 40 -1.71 5.41 -14.15
C VAL A 40 -1.74 6.92 -13.87
N ARG A 41 -2.55 7.36 -12.89
CA ARG A 41 -2.73 8.79 -12.60
C ARG A 41 -1.80 9.34 -11.52
N LYS A 42 -1.16 8.49 -10.72
CA LYS A 42 -0.12 8.87 -9.76
C LYS A 42 1.24 8.89 -10.47
N LEU A 43 1.84 10.08 -10.58
CA LEU A 43 3.12 10.27 -11.25
C LEU A 43 4.25 9.48 -10.57
N SER A 44 4.25 9.41 -9.23
CA SER A 44 5.22 8.62 -8.45
C SER A 44 5.24 7.17 -8.89
N ASP A 45 4.05 6.56 -8.95
CA ASP A 45 3.88 5.13 -9.23
C ASP A 45 4.28 4.81 -10.67
N LEU A 46 4.01 5.74 -11.60
CA LEU A 46 4.45 5.62 -12.99
C LEU A 46 5.97 5.72 -13.12
N ILE A 47 6.60 6.66 -12.41
CA ILE A 47 8.06 6.81 -12.40
C ILE A 47 8.72 5.55 -11.82
N GLU A 48 8.20 5.02 -10.72
CA GLU A 48 8.70 3.79 -10.09
C GLU A 48 8.55 2.58 -11.04
N PHE A 49 7.40 2.44 -11.72
CA PHE A 49 7.16 1.37 -12.68
C PHE A 49 8.08 1.46 -13.92
N VAL A 50 8.20 2.65 -14.52
CA VAL A 50 9.09 2.88 -15.66
C VAL A 50 10.54 2.69 -15.24
N GLY A 51 10.91 3.19 -14.06
CA GLY A 51 12.22 2.97 -13.45
C GLY A 51 12.53 1.49 -13.32
N ALA A 52 11.59 0.68 -12.81
CA ALA A 52 11.74 -0.77 -12.70
C ALA A 52 11.91 -1.46 -14.06
N CYS A 53 11.33 -0.93 -15.14
CA CYS A 53 11.51 -1.49 -16.49
C CYS A 53 12.86 -1.09 -17.11
N VAL A 54 13.33 0.14 -16.89
CA VAL A 54 14.50 0.72 -17.57
C VAL A 54 15.81 0.42 -16.83
N ILE A 55 15.77 0.19 -15.51
CA ILE A 55 16.97 -0.06 -14.70
C ILE A 55 17.83 -1.20 -15.25
N TYR A 56 17.20 -2.23 -15.84
CA TYR A 56 17.92 -3.34 -16.47
C TYR A 56 18.69 -2.92 -17.73
N LEU A 57 18.11 -2.03 -18.53
CA LEU A 57 18.74 -1.52 -19.76
C LEU A 57 19.90 -0.58 -19.47
N LEU A 58 19.90 0.12 -18.33
CA LEU A 58 21.00 1.00 -17.91
C LEU A 58 22.24 0.22 -17.44
N ILE A 59 22.06 -1.04 -17.03
CA ILE A 59 23.11 -1.85 -16.41
C ILE A 59 23.82 -2.76 -17.43
N VAL A 60 23.15 -3.07 -18.54
CA VAL A 60 23.71 -3.87 -19.65
C VAL A 60 24.95 -3.20 -20.30
N PRO A 61 24.96 -1.88 -20.61
CA PRO A 61 26.11 -1.25 -21.26
C PRO A 61 27.39 -1.31 -20.42
N PRO A 62 27.41 -0.94 -19.11
CA PRO A 62 28.59 -1.11 -18.27
C PRO A 62 29.17 -2.53 -18.28
N TYR A 63 28.32 -3.57 -18.29
CA TYR A 63 28.76 -4.96 -18.38
C TYR A 63 29.31 -5.34 -19.76
N LEU A 64 28.73 -4.84 -20.85
CA LEU A 64 29.29 -5.04 -22.19
C LEU A 64 30.64 -4.33 -22.35
N TYR A 65 30.79 -3.13 -21.76
CA TYR A 65 32.04 -2.37 -21.76
C TYR A 65 33.13 -2.99 -20.89
N THR A 66 32.80 -3.78 -19.86
CA THR A 66 33.82 -4.57 -19.14
C THR A 66 34.19 -5.87 -19.88
N ARG A 67 33.42 -6.26 -20.91
CA ARG A 67 33.64 -7.43 -21.76
C ARG A 67 34.40 -7.13 -23.07
N ILE A 68 35.23 -6.08 -23.09
CA ILE A 68 36.03 -5.75 -24.29
C ILE A 68 36.89 -6.96 -24.66
N GLN A 69 36.55 -7.59 -25.78
CA GLN A 69 37.49 -8.40 -26.54
C GLN A 69 38.54 -7.44 -27.12
N TYR A 70 39.81 -7.66 -26.77
CA TYR A 70 40.90 -7.02 -27.48
C TYR A 70 40.84 -7.51 -28.93
N ALA A 71 40.79 -6.57 -29.88
CA ALA A 71 41.01 -6.89 -31.28
C ALA A 71 42.42 -7.44 -31.43
N ASP A 72 42.61 -8.47 -32.27
CA ASP A 72 43.94 -8.93 -32.64
C ASP A 72 44.72 -7.76 -33.25
N GLU A 73 45.59 -7.13 -32.46
CA GLU A 73 46.48 -6.10 -32.96
C GLU A 73 47.59 -6.77 -33.76
N LYS A 74 47.56 -6.61 -35.08
CA LYS A 74 48.64 -7.05 -35.97
C LYS A 74 49.99 -6.39 -35.65
N ASN A 75 50.06 -5.36 -34.80
CA ASN A 75 51.29 -4.68 -34.39
C ASN A 75 51.06 -3.88 -33.09
N PRO A 76 51.21 -4.48 -31.90
CA PRO A 76 51.15 -3.73 -30.64
C PRO A 76 52.32 -2.74 -30.56
N GLN A 77 52.07 -1.53 -30.07
CA GLN A 77 53.15 -0.54 -29.92
C GLN A 77 54.15 -0.99 -28.85
N VAL A 78 55.42 -1.13 -29.25
CA VAL A 78 56.50 -1.57 -28.37
C VAL A 78 56.95 -0.42 -27.48
N ASN A 79 56.91 -0.63 -26.16
CA ASN A 79 57.45 0.32 -25.19
C ASN A 79 58.91 -0.02 -24.90
N TYR A 80 59.85 0.64 -25.58
CA TYR A 80 61.30 0.37 -25.50
C TYR A 80 61.95 0.64 -24.13
N THR A 81 61.16 1.00 -23.11
CA THR A 81 61.66 1.47 -21.81
C THR A 81 61.57 0.41 -20.70
N SER A 82 60.81 -0.66 -20.88
CA SER A 82 60.71 -1.76 -19.90
C SER A 82 61.74 -2.84 -20.20
N ILE A 83 62.78 -2.92 -19.35
CA ILE A 83 63.79 -3.98 -19.42
C ILE A 83 63.23 -5.32 -18.90
N LEU A 84 62.19 -5.28 -18.07
CA LEU A 84 61.55 -6.48 -17.52
C LEU A 84 60.21 -6.79 -18.20
N PRO A 85 59.96 -8.05 -18.56
CA PRO A 85 58.69 -8.49 -19.12
C PRO A 85 57.65 -8.65 -18.01
N GLN A 86 57.05 -7.53 -17.58
CA GLN A 86 56.11 -7.50 -16.46
C GLN A 86 54.86 -8.34 -16.74
N ASN A 87 54.35 -8.35 -17.96
CA ASN A 87 53.16 -9.11 -18.32
C ASN A 87 53.47 -10.62 -18.35
N LEU A 88 54.67 -11.00 -18.79
CA LEU A 88 55.14 -12.38 -18.71
C LEU A 88 55.31 -12.85 -17.26
N ILE A 89 55.84 -11.99 -16.38
CA ILE A 89 56.02 -12.33 -14.96
C ILE A 89 54.67 -12.46 -14.25
N ILE A 90 53.72 -11.54 -14.50
CA ILE A 90 52.36 -11.62 -13.98
C ILE A 90 51.66 -12.88 -14.50
N PHE A 91 51.79 -13.17 -15.79
CA PHE A 91 51.24 -14.38 -16.40
C PHE A 91 51.79 -15.65 -15.75
N LEU A 92 53.12 -15.78 -15.64
CA LEU A 92 53.73 -16.97 -15.04
C LEU A 92 53.47 -17.06 -13.52
N GLY A 93 53.36 -15.93 -12.83
CA GLY A 93 53.14 -15.88 -11.38
C GLY A 93 51.69 -16.05 -10.93
N THR A 94 50.73 -16.12 -11.85
CA THR A 94 49.31 -16.31 -11.52
C THR A 94 49.00 -17.77 -11.13
N THR A 95 49.82 -18.74 -11.57
CA THR A 95 49.63 -20.17 -11.28
C THR A 95 50.88 -20.79 -10.68
N THR A 96 50.73 -21.86 -9.90
CA THR A 96 51.86 -22.50 -9.19
C THR A 96 52.84 -23.20 -10.13
N ASP A 97 52.36 -23.76 -11.25
CA ASP A 97 53.17 -24.53 -12.21
C ASP A 97 52.86 -24.15 -13.67
N PRO A 98 53.20 -22.94 -14.13
CA PRO A 98 52.97 -22.56 -15.53
C PRO A 98 53.79 -23.46 -16.47
N LYS A 99 53.18 -23.81 -17.62
CA LYS A 99 53.79 -24.59 -18.70
C LYS A 99 54.18 -23.70 -19.87
N ILE A 100 55.40 -23.82 -20.36
CA ILE A 100 55.81 -23.30 -21.67
C ILE A 100 56.10 -24.48 -22.59
N VAL A 101 55.38 -24.57 -23.71
CA VAL A 101 55.53 -25.62 -24.70
C VAL A 101 56.14 -25.02 -25.97
N ILE A 102 57.24 -25.58 -26.46
CA ILE A 102 57.96 -25.07 -27.65
C ILE A 102 58.01 -26.17 -28.69
N GLY A 103 57.76 -25.84 -29.96
CA GLY A 103 57.85 -26.82 -31.05
C GLY A 103 58.25 -26.18 -32.38
N PRO A 104 58.67 -26.98 -33.38
CA PRO A 104 59.04 -28.40 -33.28
C PRO A 104 60.36 -28.59 -32.51
N GLU A 105 60.56 -29.74 -31.85
CA GLU A 105 61.81 -30.02 -31.12
C GLU A 105 62.99 -30.12 -32.09
N CYS A 106 63.83 -29.08 -32.12
CA CYS A 106 65.00 -29.01 -32.99
C CYS A 106 66.16 -28.21 -32.37
N GLU A 107 67.37 -28.40 -32.89
CA GLU A 107 68.57 -27.73 -32.37
C GLU A 107 68.43 -26.20 -32.34
N ASN A 108 67.76 -25.62 -33.35
CA ASN A 108 67.48 -24.18 -33.43
C ASN A 108 66.48 -23.70 -32.35
N THR A 109 65.49 -24.51 -31.98
CA THR A 109 64.57 -24.15 -30.89
C THR A 109 65.22 -24.25 -29.51
N HIS A 110 66.12 -25.21 -29.31
CA HIS A 110 66.90 -25.31 -28.08
C HIS A 110 67.87 -24.15 -27.95
N SER A 111 68.64 -23.84 -29.00
CA SER A 111 69.62 -22.76 -28.98
C SER A 111 69.00 -21.39 -28.67
N LEU A 112 67.85 -21.09 -29.28
CA LEU A 112 67.20 -19.78 -29.18
C LEU A 112 66.48 -19.60 -27.84
N PHE A 113 65.74 -20.62 -27.38
CA PHE A 113 64.85 -20.49 -26.22
C PHE A 113 65.48 -20.90 -24.89
N ASP A 114 66.48 -21.79 -24.84
CA ASP A 114 67.08 -22.22 -23.56
C ASP A 114 67.75 -21.07 -22.81
N GLY A 115 68.38 -20.14 -23.53
CA GLY A 115 68.97 -18.93 -22.96
C GLY A 115 67.93 -18.02 -22.29
N ILE A 116 66.79 -17.80 -22.97
CA ILE A 116 65.67 -17.02 -22.45
C ILE A 116 65.08 -17.71 -21.22
N LEU A 117 64.79 -19.00 -21.33
CA LEU A 117 64.12 -19.76 -20.28
C LEU A 117 64.94 -19.80 -18.99
N ASN A 118 66.27 -19.86 -19.09
CA ASN A 118 67.15 -19.77 -17.92
C ASN A 118 67.13 -18.40 -17.26
N ILE A 119 67.08 -17.31 -18.05
CA ILE A 119 66.94 -15.95 -17.53
C ILE A 119 65.55 -15.76 -16.90
N THR A 120 64.49 -16.26 -17.54
CA THR A 120 63.12 -16.19 -17.02
C THR A 120 62.98 -16.98 -15.72
N LYS A 121 63.58 -18.17 -15.61
CA LYS A 121 63.65 -18.94 -14.35
C LYS A 121 64.37 -18.19 -13.24
N ALA A 122 65.42 -17.42 -13.57
CA ALA A 122 66.16 -16.62 -12.58
C ALA A 122 65.41 -15.36 -12.11
N LEU A 123 64.47 -14.85 -12.92
CA LEU A 123 63.67 -13.65 -12.63
C LEU A 123 62.35 -13.97 -11.91
N LEU A 124 61.92 -15.24 -11.91
CA LEU A 124 60.71 -15.67 -11.23
C LEU A 124 60.92 -15.77 -9.71
N PRO A 125 59.93 -15.41 -8.88
CA PRO A 125 59.96 -15.66 -7.44
C PRO A 125 60.22 -17.14 -7.14
N SER A 126 60.97 -17.44 -6.08
CA SER A 126 61.39 -18.80 -5.70
C SER A 126 60.26 -19.82 -5.47
N ASN A 127 59.01 -19.37 -5.42
CA ASN A 127 57.83 -20.17 -5.13
C ASN A 127 57.10 -20.65 -6.40
N ILE A 128 57.58 -20.32 -7.60
CA ILE A 128 56.95 -20.68 -8.88
C ILE A 128 57.90 -21.59 -9.67
N THR A 129 57.43 -22.78 -10.04
CA THR A 129 58.20 -23.76 -10.81
C THR A 129 57.77 -23.75 -12.28
N LEU A 130 58.60 -23.16 -13.14
CA LEU A 130 58.37 -23.13 -14.58
C LEU A 130 58.67 -24.48 -15.23
N THR A 131 57.66 -25.12 -15.80
CA THR A 131 57.81 -26.36 -16.58
C THR A 131 57.92 -26.04 -18.07
N VAL A 132 58.94 -26.59 -18.73
CA VAL A 132 59.18 -26.40 -20.15
C VAL A 132 59.08 -27.76 -20.84
N VAL A 133 58.26 -27.85 -21.88
CA VAL A 133 58.04 -29.08 -22.65
C VAL A 133 58.29 -28.79 -24.12
N TYR A 134 58.97 -29.70 -24.81
CA TYR A 134 59.14 -29.61 -26.26
C TYR A 134 58.15 -30.54 -26.95
N ALA A 135 57.51 -30.05 -28.01
CA ALA A 135 56.48 -30.78 -28.75
C ALA A 135 56.81 -30.80 -30.24
N ASN A 136 56.60 -31.95 -30.91
CA ASN A 136 56.93 -32.12 -32.31
C ASN A 136 55.82 -31.67 -33.27
N THR A 137 54.56 -31.74 -32.85
CA THR A 137 53.41 -31.31 -33.66
C THR A 137 52.60 -30.23 -32.96
N THR A 138 51.83 -29.47 -33.74
CA THR A 138 50.90 -28.46 -33.21
C THR A 138 49.77 -29.08 -32.40
N GLU A 139 49.37 -30.34 -32.69
CA GLU A 139 48.35 -31.06 -31.92
C GLU A 139 48.87 -31.50 -30.55
N ASP A 140 50.11 -32.00 -30.47
CA ASP A 140 50.76 -32.34 -29.19
C ASP A 140 50.90 -31.10 -28.30
N MET A 141 51.29 -29.97 -28.90
CA MET A 141 51.37 -28.69 -28.20
C MET A 141 50.03 -28.25 -27.63
N LYS A 142 48.95 -28.35 -28.43
CA LYS A 142 47.59 -28.03 -27.97
C LYS A 142 47.15 -28.94 -26.84
N ASN A 143 47.46 -30.24 -26.90
CA ASN A 143 47.14 -31.18 -25.83
C ASN A 143 47.87 -30.83 -24.53
N GLU A 144 49.16 -30.52 -24.58
CA GLU A 144 49.94 -30.17 -23.39
C GLU A 144 49.51 -28.85 -22.72
N ILE A 145 49.10 -27.86 -23.53
CA ILE A 145 48.63 -26.57 -23.05
C ILE A 145 47.21 -26.73 -22.52
N TYR A 146 46.28 -27.14 -23.38
CA TYR A 146 44.84 -27.07 -23.11
C TYR A 146 44.32 -28.11 -22.13
N LEU A 147 45.06 -29.19 -21.87
CA LEU A 147 44.71 -30.17 -20.83
C LEU A 147 45.31 -29.84 -19.46
N SER A 148 46.08 -28.77 -19.33
CA SER A 148 46.72 -28.37 -18.07
C SER A 148 45.83 -27.44 -17.24
N GLU A 149 45.93 -27.54 -15.91
CA GLU A 149 45.18 -26.67 -14.98
C GLU A 149 45.90 -25.35 -14.65
N SER A 150 47.04 -25.09 -15.30
CA SER A 150 47.90 -23.93 -15.07
C SER A 150 47.99 -23.03 -16.30
N ASN A 151 48.63 -21.85 -16.16
CA ASN A 151 48.87 -21.00 -17.32
C ASN A 151 49.82 -21.71 -18.29
N GLY A 152 49.39 -21.83 -19.54
CA GLY A 152 50.11 -22.55 -20.59
C GLY A 152 50.41 -21.64 -21.78
N LEU A 153 51.65 -21.64 -22.24
CA LEU A 153 52.08 -20.86 -23.41
C LEU A 153 52.77 -21.77 -24.41
N GLY A 154 52.23 -21.85 -25.62
CA GLY A 154 52.74 -22.62 -26.74
C GLY A 154 53.33 -21.74 -27.81
N LEU A 155 54.56 -22.03 -28.23
CA LEU A 155 55.19 -21.33 -29.34
C LEU A 155 55.70 -22.35 -30.36
N PHE A 156 55.04 -22.37 -31.51
CA PHE A 156 55.38 -23.25 -32.62
C PHE A 156 56.11 -22.48 -33.72
N TRP A 157 57.28 -22.93 -34.15
CA TRP A 157 58.10 -22.30 -35.18
C TRP A 157 58.06 -23.13 -36.47
N HIS A 158 57.19 -22.76 -37.41
CA HIS A 158 56.89 -23.57 -38.59
C HIS A 158 58.11 -23.83 -39.48
N ASN A 159 58.93 -22.81 -39.71
CA ASN A 159 60.12 -22.91 -40.54
C ASN A 159 61.43 -23.11 -39.77
N ALA A 160 61.37 -23.59 -38.51
CA ALA A 160 62.54 -23.76 -37.65
C ALA A 160 63.66 -24.63 -38.23
N MET A 161 63.32 -25.56 -39.13
CA MET A 161 64.24 -26.50 -39.76
C MET A 161 64.85 -25.99 -41.09
N GLU A 162 64.43 -24.81 -41.57
CA GLU A 162 64.91 -24.23 -42.83
C GLU A 162 66.17 -23.37 -42.61
N GLU A 163 67.08 -23.32 -43.58
CA GLU A 163 68.32 -22.51 -43.46
C GLU A 163 68.06 -20.99 -43.32
N ASN A 164 66.87 -20.52 -43.74
CA ASN A 164 66.45 -19.12 -43.66
C ASN A 164 65.61 -18.81 -42.40
N ALA A 165 65.47 -19.76 -41.48
CA ALA A 165 64.56 -19.67 -40.33
C ALA A 165 64.75 -18.39 -39.51
N THR A 166 65.99 -17.97 -39.30
CA THR A 166 66.32 -16.79 -38.47
C THR A 166 66.18 -15.45 -39.22
N LEU A 167 66.14 -15.46 -40.56
CA LEU A 167 66.00 -14.25 -41.39
C LEU A 167 64.53 -13.84 -41.57
N ALA A 168 63.64 -14.83 -41.69
CA ALA A 168 62.20 -14.64 -41.81
C ALA A 168 61.46 -15.71 -40.99
N PRO A 169 61.49 -15.63 -39.65
CA PRO A 169 60.87 -16.63 -38.80
C PRO A 169 59.34 -16.60 -38.90
N ASP A 170 58.71 -17.76 -39.05
CA ASP A 170 57.26 -17.94 -39.02
C ASP A 170 56.85 -18.69 -37.76
N PHE A 171 56.35 -17.95 -36.79
CA PHE A 171 55.93 -18.51 -35.52
C PHE A 171 54.40 -18.53 -35.41
N GLN A 172 53.87 -19.40 -34.57
CA GLN A 172 52.48 -19.44 -34.18
C GLN A 172 52.38 -19.61 -32.67
N LEU A 173 51.55 -18.78 -32.06
CA LEU A 173 51.35 -18.77 -30.63
C LEU A 173 50.03 -19.45 -30.25
N TYR A 174 50.10 -20.33 -29.27
CA TYR A 174 48.98 -20.95 -28.60
C TYR A 174 49.04 -20.52 -27.13
N ARG A 175 47.90 -20.22 -26.51
CA ARG A 175 47.90 -19.76 -25.12
C ARG A 175 46.66 -20.21 -24.36
N GLN A 176 46.88 -20.60 -23.12
CA GLN A 176 45.89 -20.72 -22.06
C GLN A 176 46.28 -19.77 -20.93
N SER A 177 45.44 -18.75 -20.69
CA SER A 177 45.69 -17.73 -19.68
C SER A 177 44.49 -17.57 -18.76
N PHE A 178 44.72 -17.63 -17.45
CA PHE A 178 43.75 -17.24 -16.43
C PHE A 178 43.78 -15.73 -16.15
N TYR A 179 44.95 -15.09 -16.27
CA TYR A 179 45.11 -13.64 -16.11
C TYR A 179 46.37 -13.14 -16.84
N GLY A 180 46.27 -11.98 -17.49
CA GLY A 180 47.37 -11.35 -18.22
C GLY A 180 47.58 -11.88 -19.64
N THR A 181 48.24 -11.06 -20.46
CA THR A 181 48.58 -11.38 -21.87
C THR A 181 50.07 -11.12 -22.11
N PRO A 182 50.93 -12.16 -22.16
CA PRO A 182 52.37 -11.98 -22.29
C PRO A 182 52.84 -11.73 -23.73
N ASP A 183 51.91 -11.56 -24.69
CA ASP A 183 52.20 -11.62 -26.13
C ASP A 183 53.20 -10.55 -26.58
N ILE A 184 53.06 -9.33 -26.05
CA ILE A 184 53.93 -8.19 -26.37
C ILE A 184 55.34 -8.44 -25.83
N ASP A 185 55.45 -8.85 -24.57
CA ASP A 185 56.71 -9.13 -23.90
C ASP A 185 57.44 -10.31 -24.59
N LEU A 186 56.70 -11.35 -24.96
CA LEU A 186 57.23 -12.52 -25.65
C LEU A 186 57.72 -12.16 -27.06
N PHE A 187 56.94 -11.39 -27.80
CA PHE A 187 57.33 -10.90 -29.13
C PHE A 187 58.62 -10.08 -29.05
N GLU A 188 58.73 -9.20 -28.04
CA GLU A 188 59.94 -8.42 -27.82
C GLU A 188 61.14 -9.30 -27.45
N ILE A 189 60.96 -10.30 -26.58
CA ILE A 189 62.02 -11.23 -26.19
C ILE A 189 62.52 -12.05 -27.38
N VAL A 190 61.62 -12.66 -28.16
CA VAL A 190 61.99 -13.45 -29.33
C VAL A 190 62.70 -12.59 -30.37
N ARG A 191 62.20 -11.38 -30.61
CA ARG A 191 62.84 -10.40 -31.51
C ARG A 191 64.24 -10.03 -31.05
N ARG A 192 64.45 -9.81 -29.75
CA ARG A 192 65.78 -9.51 -29.18
C ARG A 192 66.74 -10.70 -29.34
N CYS A 193 66.28 -11.93 -29.12
CA CYS A 193 67.13 -13.11 -29.28
C CYS A 193 67.53 -13.36 -30.73
N ILE A 194 66.62 -13.21 -31.68
CA ILE A 194 66.94 -13.30 -33.10
C ILE A 194 67.88 -12.17 -33.53
N ALA A 195 67.71 -10.96 -32.99
CA ALA A 195 68.62 -9.83 -33.25
C ALA A 195 70.03 -10.04 -32.65
N LEU A 196 70.14 -10.78 -31.55
CA LEU A 196 71.43 -11.15 -30.94
C LEU A 196 72.16 -12.20 -31.77
N GLU A 197 71.44 -13.15 -32.37
CA GLU A 197 72.00 -14.14 -33.30
C GLU A 197 72.30 -13.55 -34.69
N ASN A 198 71.44 -12.65 -35.21
CA ASN A 198 71.54 -12.06 -36.54
C ASN A 198 71.34 -10.54 -36.53
N LYS A 199 72.37 -9.79 -36.91
CA LYS A 199 72.40 -8.31 -36.85
C LYS A 199 71.40 -7.59 -37.78
N GLN A 200 70.73 -8.30 -38.68
CA GLN A 200 69.75 -7.74 -39.62
C GLN A 200 68.65 -8.77 -39.94
N ALA A 201 67.58 -8.82 -39.13
CA ALA A 201 66.39 -9.60 -39.45
C ALA A 201 65.13 -8.72 -39.37
N SER A 202 64.30 -8.76 -40.41
CA SER A 202 62.94 -8.21 -40.41
C SER A 202 61.96 -9.34 -40.09
N LEU A 203 61.49 -9.42 -38.85
CA LEU A 203 60.47 -10.40 -38.47
C LEU A 203 59.15 -10.08 -39.20
N THR A 204 58.59 -11.08 -39.88
CA THR A 204 57.17 -11.10 -40.28
C THR A 204 56.40 -11.91 -39.24
N LEU A 205 55.15 -11.51 -38.98
CA LEU A 205 54.41 -11.76 -37.74
C LEU A 205 54.18 -13.24 -37.38
N PHE A 206 53.90 -13.49 -36.09
CA PHE A 206 53.34 -14.74 -35.60
C PHE A 206 51.89 -14.92 -36.11
N ASN A 207 51.54 -16.07 -36.69
CA ASN A 207 50.15 -16.41 -36.95
C ASN A 207 49.47 -16.78 -35.62
N LEU A 208 48.56 -15.94 -35.11
CA LEU A 208 47.92 -16.13 -33.79
C LEU A 208 46.65 -16.98 -33.93
N SER A 209 46.63 -18.15 -33.31
CA SER A 209 45.40 -18.91 -33.09
C SER A 209 44.98 -18.75 -31.64
N SER A 210 43.97 -17.92 -31.40
CA SER A 210 43.38 -17.74 -30.08
C SER A 210 42.21 -18.71 -29.88
N GLN A 211 42.26 -19.50 -28.81
CA GLN A 211 41.09 -20.13 -28.22
C GLN A 211 41.07 -19.76 -26.75
N VAL A 212 40.00 -19.10 -26.30
CA VAL A 212 39.75 -18.83 -24.89
C VAL A 212 38.85 -19.92 -24.38
N PHE A 213 39.39 -21.00 -23.80
CA PHE A 213 38.65 -21.81 -22.83
C PHE A 213 39.61 -22.54 -21.87
N ALA A 214 39.65 -22.05 -20.62
CA ALA A 214 39.77 -22.85 -19.41
C ALA A 214 39.35 -21.96 -18.24
N THR A 215 38.25 -22.29 -17.58
CA THR A 215 37.79 -21.62 -16.35
C THR A 215 38.59 -22.12 -15.15
N THR A 216 39.28 -21.23 -14.43
CA THR A 216 39.93 -21.55 -13.16
C THR A 216 38.93 -21.68 -12.02
N GLN A 217 39.18 -22.65 -11.14
CA GLN A 217 38.60 -22.70 -9.81
C GLN A 217 39.32 -21.69 -8.88
N HIS A 218 38.85 -20.43 -8.88
CA HIS A 218 38.73 -19.39 -7.80
C HIS A 218 39.70 -19.29 -6.59
N PRO A 219 39.98 -18.08 -5.98
CA PRO A 219 38.99 -17.05 -5.56
C PRO A 219 39.46 -15.56 -5.45
N GLU A 220 38.77 -14.62 -6.10
CA GLU A 220 38.53 -13.25 -5.55
C GLU A 220 37.17 -12.77 -6.06
N TYR A 221 36.15 -12.90 -5.22
CA TYR A 221 34.74 -13.06 -5.60
C TYR A 221 33.82 -11.89 -5.23
N TYR A 222 34.33 -10.65 -5.17
CA TYR A 222 33.62 -9.63 -4.39
C TYR A 222 32.98 -8.47 -5.16
N ALA A 223 33.20 -8.24 -6.46
CA ALA A 223 32.58 -7.06 -7.11
C ALA A 223 31.26 -7.35 -7.84
N ILE A 224 31.19 -8.42 -8.64
CA ILE A 224 30.05 -8.63 -9.56
C ILE A 224 28.88 -9.34 -8.86
N HIS A 225 29.13 -10.20 -7.88
CA HIS A 225 28.06 -10.90 -7.14
C HIS A 225 27.18 -9.94 -6.35
N TYR A 226 27.75 -8.91 -5.71
CA TYR A 226 26.97 -7.86 -5.03
C TYR A 226 26.19 -7.00 -6.01
N LEU A 227 26.76 -6.72 -7.18
CA LEU A 227 26.05 -6.01 -8.24
C LEU A 227 24.85 -6.82 -8.72
N VAL A 228 25.00 -8.13 -8.96
CA VAL A 228 23.91 -9.03 -9.37
C VAL A 228 22.84 -9.14 -8.27
N ALA A 229 23.24 -9.26 -6.99
CA ALA A 229 22.30 -9.24 -5.87
C ALA A 229 21.51 -7.92 -5.81
N PHE A 230 22.18 -6.78 -6.00
CA PHE A 230 21.54 -5.45 -6.04
C PHE A 230 20.60 -5.29 -7.25
N ILE A 231 21.00 -5.81 -8.43
CA ILE A 231 20.21 -5.81 -9.67
C ILE A 231 18.92 -6.63 -9.52
N VAL A 232 18.94 -7.72 -8.75
CA VAL A 232 17.77 -8.58 -8.55
C VAL A 232 16.82 -7.97 -7.52
N VAL A 233 17.36 -7.33 -6.48
CA VAL A 233 16.63 -6.80 -5.33
C VAL A 233 15.94 -5.47 -5.64
N CYS A 234 16.65 -4.49 -6.21
CA CYS A 234 16.14 -3.13 -6.37
C CYS A 234 14.88 -3.02 -7.26
N PRO A 235 14.82 -3.62 -8.45
CA PRO A 235 13.63 -3.50 -9.29
C PRO A 235 12.45 -4.30 -8.76
N GLY A 236 12.70 -5.40 -8.03
CA GLY A 236 11.64 -6.15 -7.38
C GLY A 236 10.92 -5.36 -6.30
N ILE A 237 11.68 -4.56 -5.57
CA ILE A 237 11.16 -3.61 -4.59
C ILE A 237 10.41 -2.48 -5.29
N LEU A 238 11.02 -1.85 -6.31
CA LEU A 238 10.42 -0.74 -7.05
C LEU A 238 9.12 -1.12 -7.75
N ALA A 239 9.01 -2.34 -8.30
CA ALA A 239 7.81 -2.79 -8.99
C ALA A 239 6.63 -3.08 -8.05
N LEU A 240 6.91 -3.48 -6.80
CA LEU A 240 5.89 -3.97 -5.84
C LEU A 240 5.59 -2.98 -4.71
N MET A 241 6.40 -1.94 -4.52
CA MET A 241 6.18 -0.93 -3.48
C MET A 241 4.92 -0.07 -3.65
N PRO A 242 4.61 0.47 -4.85
CA PRO A 242 3.43 1.32 -5.05
C PRO A 242 2.10 0.65 -4.68
N ASP A 243 1.99 -0.64 -4.97
CA ASP A 243 0.79 -1.44 -4.68
C ASP A 243 0.54 -1.54 -3.18
N PHE A 244 1.61 -1.83 -2.43
CA PHE A 244 1.52 -1.92 -0.99
C PHE A 244 1.18 -0.58 -0.34
N GLN A 245 1.79 0.52 -0.84
CA GLN A 245 1.47 1.87 -0.40
C GLN A 245 0.00 2.20 -0.62
N THR A 246 -0.57 1.80 -1.76
CA THR A 246 -1.99 2.03 -2.05
C THR A 246 -2.91 1.35 -1.03
N VAL A 247 -2.60 0.10 -0.63
CA VAL A 247 -3.36 -0.61 0.41
C VAL A 247 -3.28 0.10 1.76
N LEU A 248 -2.12 0.66 2.12
CA LEU A 248 -1.97 1.42 3.37
C LEU A 248 -2.68 2.77 3.32
N ASP A 249 -2.54 3.51 2.22
CA ASP A 249 -3.22 4.80 2.02
C ASP A 249 -4.75 4.62 2.09
N GLU A 250 -5.29 3.51 1.57
CA GLU A 250 -6.72 3.18 1.66
C GLU A 250 -7.20 2.87 3.09
N LYS A 251 -6.30 2.41 3.98
CA LYS A 251 -6.59 2.25 5.40
C LYS A 251 -6.64 3.60 6.10
N ASP A 252 -5.65 4.46 5.88
CA ASP A 252 -5.60 5.80 6.50
C ASP A 252 -6.75 6.70 6.08
N THR A 253 -7.08 6.67 4.79
CA THR A 253 -8.19 7.44 4.25
C THR A 253 -9.55 6.83 4.59
N LYS A 254 -9.60 5.67 5.27
CA LYS A 254 -10.82 4.91 5.60
C LYS A 254 -11.64 4.46 4.38
N VAL A 255 -11.07 4.54 3.18
CA VAL A 255 -11.73 4.14 1.92
C VAL A 255 -12.02 2.65 1.91
N ALA A 256 -11.12 1.81 2.43
CA ALA A 256 -11.36 0.37 2.57
C ALA A 256 -12.58 0.10 3.46
N SER A 257 -12.64 0.76 4.62
CA SER A 257 -13.75 0.67 5.58
C SER A 257 -15.08 1.14 4.95
N LEU A 258 -15.08 2.28 4.26
CA LEU A 258 -16.25 2.77 3.53
C LEU A 258 -16.71 1.76 2.46
N SER A 259 -15.77 1.17 1.72
CA SER A 259 -16.08 0.19 0.68
C SER A 259 -16.83 -1.03 1.25
N PHE A 260 -16.39 -1.55 2.40
CA PHE A 260 -17.06 -2.66 3.07
C PHE A 260 -18.44 -2.27 3.63
N LEU A 261 -18.58 -1.08 4.21
CA LEU A 261 -19.86 -0.57 4.69
C LEU A 261 -20.87 -0.36 3.55
N MET A 262 -20.40 -0.01 2.36
CA MET A 262 -21.21 0.19 1.15
C MET A 262 -21.56 -1.11 0.43
N GLY A 263 -21.20 -2.28 0.97
CA GLY A 263 -21.56 -3.60 0.44
C GLY A 263 -20.50 -4.27 -0.44
N CYS A 264 -19.27 -3.75 -0.50
CA CYS A 264 -18.17 -4.45 -1.17
C CYS A 264 -17.84 -5.74 -0.41
N GLY A 265 -17.80 -6.87 -1.13
CA GLY A 265 -17.39 -8.15 -0.54
C GLY A 265 -15.90 -8.16 -0.21
N GLU A 266 -15.55 -8.56 1.02
CA GLU A 266 -14.15 -8.66 1.48
C GLU A 266 -13.28 -9.53 0.55
N PHE A 267 -13.82 -10.68 0.13
CA PHE A 267 -13.11 -11.57 -0.80
C PHE A 267 -12.78 -10.87 -2.11
N SER A 268 -13.74 -10.15 -2.71
CA SER A 268 -13.53 -9.44 -3.97
C SER A 268 -12.48 -8.33 -3.84
N TYR A 269 -12.50 -7.60 -2.72
CA TYR A 269 -11.51 -6.56 -2.43
C TYR A 269 -10.10 -7.15 -2.34
N TRP A 270 -9.90 -8.15 -1.50
CA TRP A 270 -8.59 -8.76 -1.29
C TRP A 270 -8.08 -9.53 -2.51
N LEU A 271 -8.97 -10.18 -3.27
CA LEU A 271 -8.62 -10.83 -4.53
C LEU A 271 -8.07 -9.82 -5.53
N VAL A 272 -8.71 -8.67 -5.70
CA VAL A 272 -8.24 -7.65 -6.65
C VAL A 272 -6.93 -7.03 -6.16
N SER A 273 -6.81 -6.74 -4.85
CA SER A 273 -5.56 -6.31 -4.22
C SER A 273 -4.42 -7.32 -4.31
N PHE A 274 -4.69 -8.61 -4.57
CA PHE A 274 -3.68 -9.62 -4.84
C PHE A 274 -3.37 -9.75 -6.34
N VAL A 275 -4.39 -9.83 -7.19
CA VAL A 275 -4.22 -10.11 -8.63
C VAL A 275 -3.61 -8.91 -9.37
N THR A 276 -4.01 -7.68 -9.06
CA THR A 276 -3.51 -6.50 -9.78
C THR A 276 -1.99 -6.32 -9.63
N PRO A 277 -1.40 -6.39 -8.42
CA PRO A 277 0.05 -6.34 -8.27
C PRO A 277 0.76 -7.48 -9.01
N VAL A 278 0.23 -8.71 -8.93
CA VAL A 278 0.81 -9.88 -9.63
C VAL A 278 0.87 -9.66 -11.14
N VAL A 279 -0.25 -9.22 -11.75
CA VAL A 279 -0.32 -8.99 -13.20
C VAL A 279 0.61 -7.86 -13.63
N LEU A 280 0.68 -6.77 -12.86
CA LEU A 280 1.51 -5.62 -13.21
C LEU A 280 3.00 -5.88 -12.98
N ALA A 281 3.36 -6.66 -11.97
CA ALA A 281 4.74 -7.05 -11.71
C ALA A 281 5.29 -8.03 -12.76
N LEU A 282 4.43 -8.81 -13.45
CA LEU A 282 4.90 -9.69 -14.52
C LEU A 282 5.62 -8.93 -15.64
N VAL A 283 5.21 -7.71 -15.97
CA VAL A 283 5.82 -6.92 -17.05
C VAL A 283 7.31 -6.61 -16.78
N PRO A 284 7.71 -5.93 -15.70
CA PRO A 284 9.12 -5.66 -15.42
C PRO A 284 9.94 -6.94 -15.19
N TYR A 285 9.36 -7.98 -14.59
CA TYR A 285 10.06 -9.26 -14.38
C TYR A 285 10.28 -10.05 -15.66
N THR A 286 9.36 -10.01 -16.62
CA THR A 286 9.58 -10.61 -17.95
C THR A 286 10.71 -9.91 -18.69
N LEU A 287 10.75 -8.57 -18.66
CA LEU A 287 11.84 -7.78 -19.21
C LEU A 287 13.18 -8.12 -18.56
N MET A 288 13.21 -8.27 -17.23
CA MET A 288 14.39 -8.73 -16.50
C MET A 288 14.83 -10.10 -16.98
N CYS A 289 13.92 -11.08 -17.07
CA CYS A 289 14.26 -12.44 -17.48
C CYS A 289 14.83 -12.45 -18.90
N LEU A 290 14.29 -11.64 -19.82
CA LEU A 290 14.84 -11.48 -21.17
C LEU A 290 16.25 -10.89 -21.14
N CYS A 291 16.47 -9.85 -20.33
CA CYS A 291 17.79 -9.25 -20.17
C CYS A 291 18.80 -10.26 -19.61
N LEU A 292 18.45 -11.01 -18.56
CA LEU A 292 19.33 -11.98 -17.92
C LEU A 292 19.62 -13.22 -18.78
N CYS A 293 18.64 -13.72 -19.55
CA CYS A 293 18.84 -14.93 -20.35
C CYS A 293 19.58 -14.68 -21.66
N TYR A 294 19.43 -13.48 -22.25
CA TYR A 294 19.90 -13.20 -23.61
C TYR A 294 20.94 -12.07 -23.70
N LEU A 295 20.95 -11.11 -22.78
CA LEU A 295 21.77 -9.90 -22.88
C LEU A 295 22.85 -9.79 -21.78
N PHE A 296 22.68 -10.45 -20.62
CA PHE A 296 23.43 -10.14 -19.40
C PHE A 296 23.68 -11.34 -18.50
N CYS A 297 24.92 -11.57 -18.05
CA CYS A 297 25.36 -12.49 -16.96
C CYS A 297 24.95 -13.98 -16.96
N MET A 298 23.76 -14.39 -17.43
CA MET A 298 23.22 -15.75 -17.39
C MET A 298 22.85 -16.28 -18.79
N ILE A 299 23.67 -15.93 -19.78
CA ILE A 299 23.46 -16.29 -21.19
C ILE A 299 23.39 -17.82 -21.33
N GLY A 300 22.32 -18.30 -21.96
CA GLY A 300 22.07 -19.73 -22.19
C GLY A 300 21.16 -20.40 -21.17
N THR A 301 20.78 -19.73 -20.08
CA THR A 301 19.77 -20.22 -19.12
C THR A 301 18.39 -20.29 -19.76
N SER A 302 17.58 -21.29 -19.39
CA SER A 302 16.21 -21.41 -19.91
C SER A 302 15.33 -20.22 -19.47
N PHE A 303 14.83 -19.45 -20.43
CA PHE A 303 13.91 -18.34 -20.17
C PHE A 303 12.63 -18.81 -19.45
N THR A 304 12.10 -19.97 -19.85
CA THR A 304 10.88 -20.54 -19.26
C THR A 304 11.05 -20.92 -17.79
N LEU A 305 12.26 -21.34 -17.39
CA LEU A 305 12.60 -21.62 -16.00
C LEU A 305 12.65 -20.33 -15.18
N MET A 306 13.32 -19.30 -15.72
CA MET A 306 13.48 -18.00 -15.09
C MET A 306 12.14 -17.30 -14.84
N ILE A 307 11.25 -17.26 -15.85
CA ILE A 307 9.93 -16.65 -15.69
C ILE A 307 9.05 -17.42 -14.69
N PHE A 308 9.19 -18.75 -14.61
CA PHE A 308 8.46 -19.56 -13.64
C PHE A 308 8.91 -19.26 -12.19
N ILE A 309 10.22 -19.18 -11.95
CA ILE A 309 10.78 -18.80 -10.65
C ILE A 309 10.34 -17.37 -10.29
N ALA A 310 10.41 -16.44 -11.24
CA ALA A 310 9.95 -15.06 -11.05
C ALA A 310 8.46 -14.99 -10.71
N PHE A 311 7.61 -15.79 -11.36
CA PHE A 311 6.19 -15.87 -11.06
C PHE A 311 5.93 -16.37 -9.63
N LEU A 312 6.58 -17.45 -9.20
CA LEU A 312 6.48 -17.95 -7.83
C LEU A 312 6.93 -16.90 -6.80
N PHE A 313 8.01 -16.19 -7.10
CA PHE A 313 8.49 -15.09 -6.27
C PHE A 313 7.46 -13.96 -6.16
N ILE A 314 6.91 -13.48 -7.29
CA ILE A 314 5.90 -12.40 -7.29
C ILE A 314 4.71 -12.79 -6.43
N VAL A 315 4.18 -14.00 -6.60
CA VAL A 315 3.03 -14.50 -5.81
C VAL A 315 3.37 -14.54 -4.32
N SER A 316 4.50 -15.14 -3.96
CA SER A 316 4.93 -15.25 -2.56
C SER A 316 5.18 -13.88 -1.91
N HIS A 317 5.85 -12.97 -2.62
CA HIS A 317 6.17 -11.65 -2.13
C HIS A 317 4.93 -10.76 -1.94
N VAL A 318 3.98 -10.78 -2.87
CA VAL A 318 2.71 -10.04 -2.72
C VAL A 318 1.93 -10.56 -1.51
N LEU A 319 1.90 -11.88 -1.28
CA LEU A 319 1.25 -12.46 -0.10
C LEU A 319 1.96 -12.08 1.20
N PHE A 320 3.29 -12.07 1.20
CA PHE A 320 4.09 -11.58 2.32
C PHE A 320 3.78 -10.11 2.65
N GLN A 321 3.69 -9.25 1.62
CA GLN A 321 3.29 -7.86 1.79
C GLN A 321 1.86 -7.75 2.35
N LEU A 322 0.88 -8.45 1.78
CA LEU A 322 -0.50 -8.45 2.29
C LEU A 322 -0.57 -8.88 3.75
N PHE A 323 0.20 -9.89 4.16
CA PHE A 323 0.37 -10.29 5.55
C PHE A 323 0.93 -9.15 6.41
N LEU A 324 2.02 -8.50 6.01
CA LEU A 324 2.58 -7.35 6.73
C LEU A 324 1.57 -6.19 6.86
N SER A 325 0.70 -6.00 5.84
CA SER A 325 -0.35 -4.99 5.87
C SER A 325 -1.25 -5.14 7.10
N THR A 326 -1.49 -6.37 7.58
CA THR A 326 -2.46 -6.65 8.64
C THR A 326 -2.05 -6.07 10.00
N PHE A 327 -0.76 -5.84 10.23
CA PHE A 327 -0.23 -5.22 11.45
C PHE A 327 -0.28 -3.70 11.42
N MET A 328 -0.33 -3.12 10.21
CA MET A 328 -0.28 -1.67 10.01
C MET A 328 -1.68 -1.09 10.09
N LYS A 329 -1.91 -0.29 11.13
CA LYS A 329 -3.15 0.51 11.28
C LYS A 329 -3.05 1.86 10.59
N ASN A 330 -1.86 2.48 10.62
CA ASN A 330 -1.62 3.82 10.07
C ASN A 330 -0.58 3.77 8.93
N ALA A 331 -0.76 4.51 7.84
CA ALA A 331 0.09 4.55 6.65
C ALA A 331 1.34 5.40 6.87
N SER A 332 1.27 6.48 7.68
CA SER A 332 2.47 7.26 8.04
C SER A 332 3.52 6.41 8.76
N HIS A 333 3.10 5.65 9.78
CA HIS A 333 3.96 4.65 10.41
C HIS A 333 4.23 3.46 9.48
N GLY A 334 3.26 3.13 8.61
CA GLY A 334 3.42 2.09 7.61
C GLY A 334 4.61 2.34 6.68
N ARG A 335 4.78 3.55 6.15
CA ARG A 335 5.88 3.91 5.22
C ARG A 335 7.26 3.75 5.85
N SER A 336 7.48 4.27 7.06
CA SER A 336 8.76 4.09 7.75
C SER A 336 9.00 2.63 8.10
N THR A 337 7.96 1.92 8.54
CA THR A 337 8.09 0.50 8.92
C THR A 337 8.33 -0.39 7.70
N ILE A 338 7.78 -0.06 6.52
CA ILE A 338 8.11 -0.74 5.26
C ILE A 338 9.59 -0.57 4.96
N ILE A 339 10.13 0.64 5.01
CA ILE A 339 11.55 0.89 4.71
C ILE A 339 12.42 0.10 5.70
N VAL A 340 12.03 0.04 6.97
CA VAL A 340 12.73 -0.78 7.98
C VAL A 340 12.67 -2.27 7.64
N PHE A 341 11.47 -2.81 7.35
CA PHE A 341 11.34 -4.21 6.95
C PHE A 341 12.06 -4.52 5.65
N LEU A 342 12.09 -3.58 4.71
CA LEU A 342 12.81 -3.70 3.46
C LEU A 342 14.32 -3.83 3.70
N VAL A 343 14.89 -2.90 4.47
CA VAL A 343 16.31 -2.92 4.86
C VAL A 343 16.63 -4.21 5.61
N LEU A 344 15.74 -4.66 6.51
CA LEU A 344 15.89 -5.93 7.23
C LEU A 344 15.86 -7.14 6.29
N THR A 345 14.97 -7.13 5.30
CA THR A 345 14.83 -8.21 4.30
C THR A 345 16.08 -8.27 3.41
N ILE A 346 16.59 -7.12 2.98
CA ILE A 346 17.86 -7.00 2.24
C ILE A 346 19.02 -7.51 3.10
N PHE A 347 19.08 -7.09 4.37
CA PHE A 347 20.10 -7.55 5.32
C PHE A 347 20.08 -9.08 5.48
N PHE A 348 18.89 -9.69 5.68
CA PHE A 348 18.76 -11.14 5.76
C PHE A 348 19.13 -11.85 4.46
N ALA A 349 18.87 -11.24 3.30
CA ALA A 349 19.28 -11.79 2.03
C ALA A 349 20.80 -11.77 1.83
N TYR A 350 21.49 -10.71 2.28
CA TYR A 350 22.95 -10.69 2.36
C TYR A 350 23.49 -11.72 3.36
N LEU A 351 22.86 -11.85 4.52
CA LEU A 351 23.25 -12.86 5.52
C LEU A 351 23.10 -14.27 4.92
N HIS A 352 22.00 -14.54 4.21
CA HIS A 352 21.76 -15.79 3.51
C HIS A 352 22.86 -16.10 2.49
N TYR A 353 23.28 -15.09 1.71
CA TYR A 353 24.40 -15.19 0.77
C TYR A 353 25.70 -15.62 1.46
N PHE A 354 26.15 -14.86 2.47
CA PHE A 354 27.41 -15.11 3.15
C PHE A 354 27.42 -16.47 3.84
N TYR A 355 26.31 -16.86 4.47
CA TYR A 355 26.26 -18.12 5.20
C TYR A 355 26.22 -19.34 4.27
N THR A 356 25.53 -19.24 3.14
CA THR A 356 25.27 -20.39 2.26
C THR A 356 26.42 -20.68 1.29
N LEU A 357 27.15 -19.64 0.86
CA LEU A 357 28.23 -19.77 -0.12
C LEU A 357 29.62 -19.82 0.52
N ASP A 358 29.73 -19.65 1.85
CA ASP A 358 30.98 -19.92 2.56
C ASP A 358 31.18 -21.43 2.69
N SER A 359 32.21 -21.95 2.02
CA SER A 359 32.54 -23.38 2.00
C SER A 359 32.84 -23.97 3.38
N LYS A 360 33.09 -23.12 4.40
CA LYS A 360 33.28 -23.54 5.80
C LYS A 360 31.96 -23.83 6.53
N ASN A 361 30.82 -23.38 6.03
CA ASN A 361 29.52 -23.46 6.68
C ASN A 361 28.55 -24.35 5.89
N ASP A 362 28.52 -25.66 6.16
CA ASP A 362 27.61 -26.59 5.48
C ASP A 362 26.31 -26.90 6.27
N SER A 363 25.87 -25.98 7.13
CA SER A 363 24.65 -26.19 7.89
C SER A 363 23.41 -26.05 7.00
N ASN A 364 22.85 -27.19 6.58
CA ASN A 364 21.61 -27.23 5.79
C ASN A 364 20.43 -26.55 6.50
N THR A 365 20.37 -26.60 7.84
CA THR A 365 19.30 -25.97 8.62
C THR A 365 19.19 -24.46 8.39
N MET A 366 20.32 -23.76 8.31
CA MET A 366 20.32 -22.31 8.11
C MET A 366 19.88 -21.92 6.70
N LYS A 367 20.21 -22.75 5.69
CA LYS A 367 19.73 -22.58 4.30
C LYS A 367 18.19 -22.58 4.27
N HIS A 368 17.55 -23.47 5.04
CA HIS A 368 16.09 -23.50 5.18
C HIS A 368 15.53 -22.28 5.93
N VAL A 369 16.13 -21.88 7.06
CA VAL A 369 15.65 -20.76 7.88
C VAL A 369 15.63 -19.45 7.10
N PHE A 370 16.71 -19.13 6.38
CA PHE A 370 16.78 -17.91 5.59
C PHE A 370 15.96 -17.97 4.30
N SER A 371 15.53 -19.15 3.86
CA SER A 371 14.66 -19.31 2.69
C SER A 371 13.19 -19.00 2.94
N ILE A 372 12.76 -18.84 4.21
CA ILE A 372 11.38 -18.48 4.58
C ILE A 372 11.01 -17.07 4.09
N ILE A 373 12.01 -16.21 3.90
CA ILE A 373 11.80 -14.84 3.40
C ILE A 373 11.84 -14.91 1.85
N PRO A 374 10.77 -14.54 1.14
CA PRO A 374 10.69 -14.76 -0.31
C PRO A 374 11.81 -14.05 -1.09
N LEU A 375 12.19 -12.84 -0.66
CA LEU A 375 13.24 -12.04 -1.30
C LEU A 375 14.63 -12.68 -1.16
N SER A 376 14.97 -13.21 0.02
CA SER A 376 16.25 -13.88 0.24
C SER A 376 16.33 -15.22 -0.48
N CYS A 377 15.22 -15.96 -0.56
CA CYS A 377 15.14 -17.19 -1.34
C CYS A 377 15.36 -16.90 -2.84
N TYR A 378 14.61 -15.95 -3.40
CA TYR A 378 14.74 -15.57 -4.81
C TYR A 378 16.14 -15.05 -5.15
N GLN A 379 16.72 -14.20 -4.29
CA GLN A 379 18.10 -13.75 -4.46
C GLN A 379 19.07 -14.93 -4.53
N MET A 380 18.95 -15.93 -3.64
CA MET A 380 19.83 -17.11 -3.66
C MET A 380 19.67 -17.99 -4.89
N ILE A 381 18.45 -18.16 -5.41
CA ILE A 381 18.25 -18.89 -6.66
C ILE A 381 19.01 -18.19 -7.80
N ILE A 382 18.80 -16.88 -7.98
CA ILE A 382 19.45 -16.13 -9.06
C ILE A 382 20.96 -16.09 -8.90
N THR A 383 21.47 -15.90 -7.67
CA THR A 383 22.91 -15.90 -7.41
C THR A 383 23.54 -17.26 -7.64
N SER A 384 22.87 -18.36 -7.30
CA SER A 384 23.35 -19.73 -7.57
C SER A 384 23.42 -20.02 -9.07
N MET A 385 22.39 -19.61 -9.83
CA MET A 385 22.35 -19.74 -11.30
C MET A 385 23.41 -18.87 -11.99
N TYR A 386 23.63 -17.66 -11.47
CA TYR A 386 24.71 -16.79 -11.92
C TYR A 386 26.08 -17.40 -11.65
N ASN A 387 26.33 -17.91 -10.44
CA ASN A 387 27.60 -18.54 -10.08
C ASN A 387 27.93 -19.71 -11.01
N GLN A 388 26.95 -20.51 -11.40
CA GLN A 388 27.14 -21.60 -12.36
C GLN A 388 27.55 -21.07 -13.74
N THR A 389 26.88 -20.04 -14.25
CA THR A 389 27.22 -19.45 -15.56
C THR A 389 28.58 -18.75 -15.53
N TYR A 390 28.90 -18.10 -14.41
CA TYR A 390 30.18 -17.42 -14.19
C TYR A 390 31.36 -18.41 -14.16
N LEU A 391 31.15 -19.58 -13.55
CA LEU A 391 32.09 -20.71 -13.54
C LEU A 391 32.30 -21.35 -14.94
N GLY A 392 31.66 -20.85 -15.99
CA GLY A 392 31.77 -21.36 -17.36
C GLY A 392 30.91 -22.58 -17.67
N PHE A 393 30.07 -23.01 -16.73
CA PHE A 393 29.09 -24.06 -17.00
C PHE A 393 27.96 -23.52 -17.90
N PRO A 394 27.34 -24.37 -18.73
CA PRO A 394 26.17 -23.98 -19.50
C PRO A 394 25.06 -23.50 -18.56
N GLY A 395 24.33 -22.47 -18.99
CA GLY A 395 23.22 -21.90 -18.22
C GLY A 395 22.16 -22.95 -17.87
N VAL A 396 21.54 -22.77 -16.71
CA VAL A 396 20.67 -23.78 -16.09
C VAL A 396 19.45 -24.08 -16.95
N GLN A 397 19.24 -25.36 -17.27
CA GLN A 397 18.04 -25.86 -17.93
C GLN A 397 17.09 -26.54 -16.93
N TRP A 398 15.87 -26.83 -17.36
CA TRP A 398 14.90 -27.61 -16.57
C TRP A 398 15.44 -28.96 -16.10
N SER A 399 16.30 -29.61 -16.89
CA SER A 399 16.96 -30.87 -16.54
C SER A 399 17.98 -30.73 -15.41
N ASP A 400 18.52 -29.53 -15.19
CA ASP A 400 19.59 -29.27 -14.24
C ASP A 400 19.08 -28.80 -12.87
N VAL A 401 17.77 -28.63 -12.72
CA VAL A 401 17.12 -28.08 -11.51
C VAL A 401 17.40 -28.94 -10.27
N THR A 402 17.55 -30.26 -10.45
CA THR A 402 17.83 -31.22 -9.38
C THR A 402 19.31 -31.48 -9.14
N LYS A 403 20.21 -30.84 -9.90
CA LYS A 403 21.65 -31.00 -9.67
C LYS A 403 22.06 -30.33 -8.37
N ASP A 404 22.95 -30.99 -7.64
CA ASP A 404 23.48 -30.45 -6.40
C ASP A 404 24.38 -29.25 -6.69
N SER A 405 24.04 -28.14 -6.05
CA SER A 405 24.83 -26.92 -6.00
C SER A 405 24.83 -26.41 -4.56
N ALA A 406 25.65 -25.41 -4.24
CA ALA A 406 25.70 -24.84 -2.89
C ALA A 406 24.31 -24.42 -2.37
N TYR A 407 23.44 -23.97 -3.28
CA TYR A 407 22.01 -23.79 -3.05
C TYR A 407 21.21 -24.35 -4.24
N PRO A 408 20.59 -25.54 -4.10
CA PRO A 408 19.86 -26.18 -5.18
C PRO A 408 18.63 -25.36 -5.63
N VAL A 409 18.43 -25.25 -6.95
CA VAL A 409 17.32 -24.46 -7.52
C VAL A 409 15.96 -25.04 -7.13
N TRP A 410 15.83 -26.38 -7.09
CA TRP A 410 14.60 -27.04 -6.66
C TRP A 410 14.20 -26.67 -5.23
N LEU A 411 15.18 -26.51 -4.32
CA LEU A 411 14.93 -26.16 -2.93
C LEU A 411 14.29 -24.78 -2.84
N GLY A 412 14.82 -23.82 -3.60
CA GLY A 412 14.26 -22.48 -3.68
C GLY A 412 12.84 -22.45 -4.26
N MET A 413 12.56 -23.25 -5.29
CA MET A 413 11.19 -23.34 -5.84
C MET A 413 10.18 -23.89 -4.82
N VAL A 414 10.57 -24.92 -4.07
CA VAL A 414 9.73 -25.52 -3.03
C VAL A 414 9.46 -24.50 -1.93
N TRP A 415 10.47 -23.72 -1.51
CA TRP A 415 10.27 -22.65 -0.52
C TRP A 415 9.39 -21.53 -1.04
N LEU A 416 9.61 -21.02 -2.26
CA LEU A 416 8.73 -19.98 -2.81
C LEU A 416 7.27 -20.43 -2.89
N ALA A 417 7.03 -21.69 -3.27
CA ALA A 417 5.69 -22.28 -3.24
C ALA A 417 5.14 -22.45 -1.81
N ALA A 418 5.96 -22.95 -0.88
CA ALA A 418 5.58 -23.11 0.53
C ALA A 418 5.27 -21.77 1.20
N ASP A 419 6.10 -20.75 0.99
CA ASP A 419 5.92 -19.39 1.48
C ASP A 419 4.61 -18.79 0.97
N SER A 420 4.25 -19.02 -0.30
CA SER A 420 2.95 -18.58 -0.81
C SER A 420 1.79 -19.17 -0.01
N ALA A 421 1.85 -20.46 0.34
CA ALA A 421 0.81 -21.11 1.16
C ALA A 421 0.84 -20.59 2.61
N ILE A 422 2.04 -20.47 3.21
CA ILE A 422 2.23 -20.01 4.59
C ILE A 422 1.72 -18.59 4.75
N TYR A 423 2.15 -17.66 3.91
CA TYR A 423 1.75 -16.26 4.00
C TYR A 423 0.29 -16.04 3.63
N PHE A 424 -0.29 -16.85 2.73
CA PHE A 424 -1.73 -16.84 2.49
C PHE A 424 -2.52 -17.24 3.75
N VAL A 425 -2.14 -18.33 4.41
CA VAL A 425 -2.79 -18.80 5.64
C VAL A 425 -2.62 -17.77 6.76
N LEU A 426 -1.41 -17.24 6.96
CA LEU A 426 -1.14 -16.19 7.94
C LEU A 426 -1.97 -14.94 7.64
N PHE A 427 -2.00 -14.49 6.39
CA PHE A 427 -2.82 -13.35 5.98
C PHE A 427 -4.30 -13.56 6.34
N VAL A 428 -4.87 -14.73 6.01
CA VAL A 428 -6.28 -15.05 6.33
C VAL A 428 -6.51 -15.04 7.84
N ILE A 429 -5.65 -15.68 8.63
CA ILE A 429 -5.79 -15.73 10.10
C ILE A 429 -5.73 -14.32 10.69
N PHE A 430 -4.71 -13.53 10.34
CA PHE A 430 -4.53 -12.20 10.91
C PHE A 430 -5.61 -11.22 10.45
N ASN A 431 -6.05 -11.28 9.19
CA ASN A 431 -7.11 -10.40 8.68
C ASN A 431 -8.50 -10.70 9.29
N LEU A 432 -8.75 -11.96 9.71
CA LEU A 432 -9.97 -12.34 10.42
C LEU A 432 -9.94 -12.02 11.91
N THR A 433 -8.74 -12.01 12.50
CA THR A 433 -8.56 -11.91 13.96
C THR A 433 -8.20 -10.51 14.44
N ASN A 434 -7.45 -9.74 13.63
CA ASN A 434 -7.04 -8.40 14.00
C ASN A 434 -8.25 -7.47 14.13
N SER A 435 -8.17 -6.55 15.09
CA SER A 435 -9.16 -5.50 15.28
C SER A 435 -9.23 -4.65 14.02
N ARG A 436 -10.42 -4.57 13.42
CA ARG A 436 -10.70 -3.68 12.30
C ARG A 436 -11.06 -2.30 12.85
N GLU A 437 -10.82 -1.25 12.07
CA GLU A 437 -11.35 0.08 12.42
C GLU A 437 -12.88 0.08 12.42
N PHE A 438 -13.48 -0.71 11.53
CA PHE A 438 -14.92 -0.85 11.39
C PHE A 438 -15.31 -2.33 11.35
N GLY A 439 -16.20 -2.72 12.27
CA GLY A 439 -16.70 -4.08 12.39
C GLY A 439 -16.01 -4.88 13.49
N THR A 440 -16.69 -5.92 13.96
CA THR A 440 -16.10 -6.88 14.89
C THR A 440 -15.21 -7.86 14.14
N PRO A 441 -14.04 -8.25 14.68
CA PRO A 441 -13.25 -9.33 14.09
C PRO A 441 -14.12 -10.59 14.03
N ALA A 442 -14.11 -11.26 12.87
CA ALA A 442 -14.92 -12.46 12.65
C ALA A 442 -14.50 -13.61 13.58
N LEU A 443 -13.23 -13.62 13.99
CA LEU A 443 -12.67 -14.58 14.94
C LEU A 443 -11.96 -13.86 16.10
N ALA A 444 -12.09 -14.38 17.31
CA ALA A 444 -11.22 -13.97 18.42
C ALA A 444 -9.92 -14.80 18.41
N TRP A 445 -8.82 -14.23 18.90
CA TRP A 445 -7.53 -14.93 19.04
C TRP A 445 -7.64 -16.27 19.79
N ARG A 446 -8.58 -16.37 20.73
CA ARG A 446 -8.81 -17.59 21.54
C ARG A 446 -9.55 -18.70 20.78
N ASP A 447 -10.17 -18.38 19.66
CA ASP A 447 -11.04 -19.28 18.90
C ASP A 447 -10.38 -19.80 17.60
N ILE A 448 -9.12 -19.44 17.32
CA ILE A 448 -8.37 -19.86 16.13
C ILE A 448 -8.29 -21.39 16.01
N LEU A 449 -8.12 -22.09 17.13
CA LEU A 449 -8.00 -23.55 17.14
C LEU A 449 -9.36 -24.28 17.14
N LYS A 450 -10.49 -23.57 17.18
CA LYS A 450 -11.83 -24.18 17.27
C LYS A 450 -12.46 -24.34 15.87
N PRO A 451 -12.68 -25.57 15.36
CA PRO A 451 -13.28 -25.79 14.04
C PRO A 451 -14.69 -25.21 13.89
N SER A 452 -15.44 -25.09 15.00
CA SER A 452 -16.78 -24.49 15.02
C SER A 452 -16.76 -22.99 14.77
N ALA A 453 -15.69 -22.29 15.14
CA ALA A 453 -15.52 -20.87 14.86
C ALA A 453 -15.24 -20.64 13.36
N TRP A 454 -14.39 -21.47 12.76
CA TRP A 454 -14.12 -21.44 11.31
C TRP A 454 -15.36 -21.79 10.49
N LYS A 455 -16.11 -22.83 10.89
CA LYS A 455 -17.41 -23.11 10.28
C LYS A 455 -18.36 -21.93 10.38
N ARG A 456 -18.37 -21.15 11.48
CA ARG A 456 -19.20 -19.95 11.59
C ARG A 456 -18.73 -18.80 10.70
N ALA A 457 -17.42 -18.58 10.62
CA ALA A 457 -16.82 -17.52 9.81
C ALA A 457 -16.99 -17.75 8.30
N PHE A 458 -16.90 -19.00 7.85
CA PHE A 458 -17.04 -19.38 6.44
C PHE A 458 -18.40 -19.96 6.08
N SER A 459 -19.28 -20.23 7.05
CA SER A 459 -20.66 -20.62 6.75
C SER A 459 -21.34 -19.43 6.11
N ARG A 460 -21.59 -19.58 4.81
CA ARG A 460 -22.54 -18.75 4.10
C ARG A 460 -23.90 -19.03 4.71
N LYS A 461 -24.36 -18.19 5.64
CA LYS A 461 -25.80 -18.13 5.94
C LYS A 461 -26.47 -18.04 4.58
N LYS A 462 -27.35 -19.00 4.26
CA LYS A 462 -28.36 -18.78 3.22
C LYS A 462 -29.18 -17.64 3.79
N ASP A 463 -28.79 -16.42 3.45
CA ASP A 463 -29.62 -15.26 3.64
C ASP A 463 -30.84 -15.53 2.75
N GLU A 464 -31.88 -16.13 3.32
CA GLU A 464 -33.22 -15.91 2.82
C GLU A 464 -33.41 -14.41 2.92
N GLN A 465 -33.17 -13.74 1.78
CA GLN A 465 -33.34 -12.32 1.62
C GLN A 465 -34.84 -12.03 1.73
N GLN A 466 -35.37 -12.03 2.96
CA GLN A 466 -36.54 -11.24 3.26
C GLN A 466 -36.07 -9.79 3.22
N TYR A 467 -36.10 -9.23 2.00
CA TYR A 467 -36.11 -7.79 1.82
C TYR A 467 -37.41 -7.29 2.43
N VAL A 468 -37.37 -6.94 3.71
CA VAL A 468 -38.53 -6.38 4.40
C VAL A 468 -38.73 -4.97 3.84
N GLU A 469 -39.78 -4.77 3.06
CA GLU A 469 -40.24 -3.44 2.65
C GLU A 469 -40.67 -2.69 3.91
N CYS A 470 -39.78 -1.88 4.49
CA CYS A 470 -40.19 -1.08 5.63
C CYS A 470 -40.79 0.23 5.16
N ARG A 471 -42.12 0.26 5.13
CA ARG A 471 -42.89 1.50 5.00
C ARG A 471 -43.46 1.98 6.33
N THR A 472 -43.60 1.09 7.31
CA THR A 472 -44.22 1.37 8.60
C THR A 472 -43.61 0.50 9.70
N GLY A 473 -43.34 1.09 10.88
CA GLY A 473 -42.85 0.37 12.07
C GLY A 473 -41.47 0.79 12.57
N GLU A 474 -41.00 0.13 13.63
CA GLU A 474 -39.67 0.33 14.22
C GLU A 474 -38.58 -0.27 13.32
N PHE A 475 -37.68 0.58 12.81
CA PHE A 475 -36.51 0.17 12.03
C PHE A 475 -35.42 -0.40 12.94
N VAL A 476 -35.03 0.36 13.97
CA VAL A 476 -33.99 -0.01 14.93
C VAL A 476 -34.51 0.20 16.34
N LYS A 477 -34.33 -0.82 17.19
CA LYS A 477 -34.58 -0.74 18.62
C LYS A 477 -33.29 -1.00 19.39
N VAL A 478 -32.95 -0.07 20.27
CA VAL A 478 -31.73 -0.11 21.09
C VAL A 478 -32.15 -0.26 22.56
N GLU A 479 -31.64 -1.32 23.20
CA GLU A 479 -31.94 -1.67 24.59
C GLU A 479 -30.63 -1.74 25.41
N ASP A 480 -30.56 -0.95 26.48
CA ASP A 480 -29.50 -0.89 27.50
C ASP A 480 -28.07 -0.79 26.94
N LEU A 481 -27.90 0.02 25.89
CA LEU A 481 -26.64 0.15 25.18
C LEU A 481 -25.61 0.92 26.03
N SER A 482 -24.54 0.22 26.42
CA SER A 482 -23.40 0.82 27.12
C SER A 482 -22.08 0.49 26.41
N LYS A 483 -21.16 1.46 26.43
CA LYS A 483 -19.83 1.32 25.85
C LYS A 483 -18.77 1.86 26.79
N THR A 484 -17.83 0.99 27.17
CA THR A 484 -16.66 1.32 27.98
C THR A 484 -15.40 1.07 27.16
N TYR A 485 -14.51 2.06 27.12
CA TYR A 485 -13.17 1.94 26.57
C TYR A 485 -12.20 1.63 27.70
N HIS A 486 -11.46 0.52 27.54
CA HIS A 486 -10.43 0.10 28.48
C HIS A 486 -9.05 0.48 27.89
N GLY A 487 -8.54 1.63 28.31
CA GLY A 487 -7.18 2.09 28.00
C GLY A 487 -6.33 2.21 29.28
N LEU A 488 -5.39 3.17 29.30
CA LEU A 488 -4.68 3.54 30.54
C LEU A 488 -5.63 4.02 31.64
N VAL A 489 -6.72 4.67 31.24
CA VAL A 489 -7.86 5.01 32.10
C VAL A 489 -9.11 4.38 31.51
N THR A 490 -9.92 3.74 32.34
CA THR A 490 -11.23 3.22 31.92
C THR A 490 -12.21 4.38 31.77
N PHE A 491 -12.68 4.61 30.55
CA PHE A 491 -13.64 5.67 30.24
C PHE A 491 -14.94 5.08 29.71
N GLN A 492 -16.04 5.38 30.39
CA GLN A 492 -17.38 4.96 29.96
C GLN A 492 -17.99 6.02 29.05
N ALA A 493 -18.08 5.72 27.76
CA ALA A 493 -18.54 6.64 26.72
C ALA A 493 -20.05 6.63 26.53
N LEU A 494 -20.71 5.49 26.74
CA LEU A 494 -22.18 5.36 26.71
C LEU A 494 -22.68 4.61 27.95
N ARG A 495 -23.81 5.06 28.50
CA ARG A 495 -24.45 4.53 29.72
C ARG A 495 -25.95 4.32 29.49
N ASP A 496 -26.35 3.05 29.40
CA ASP A 496 -27.73 2.56 29.43
C ASP A 496 -28.67 3.31 28.47
N VAL A 497 -28.21 3.47 27.23
CA VAL A 497 -28.93 4.23 26.21
C VAL A 497 -30.04 3.36 25.62
N ASN A 498 -31.27 3.88 25.65
CA ASN A 498 -32.50 3.21 25.23
C ASN A 498 -33.29 4.11 24.28
N PHE A 499 -33.59 3.63 23.06
CA PHE A 499 -34.46 4.33 22.10
C PHE A 499 -34.91 3.41 20.96
N SER A 500 -35.96 3.82 20.25
CA SER A 500 -36.35 3.26 18.96
C SER A 500 -36.40 4.32 17.86
N ILE A 501 -36.06 3.89 16.65
CA ILE A 501 -36.05 4.67 15.40
C ILE A 501 -37.10 4.06 14.48
N ASN A 502 -38.04 4.85 13.99
CA ASN A 502 -39.04 4.38 13.03
C ASN A 502 -38.57 4.55 11.57
N CYS A 503 -39.17 3.77 10.68
CA CYS A 503 -38.93 3.89 9.23
C CYS A 503 -39.38 5.28 8.72
N GLY A 504 -38.51 5.97 7.96
CA GLY A 504 -38.75 7.32 7.44
C GLY A 504 -38.50 8.48 8.41
N GLU A 505 -38.01 8.23 9.64
CA GLU A 505 -37.67 9.30 10.57
C GLU A 505 -36.32 9.97 10.24
N VAL A 506 -36.29 11.30 10.31
CA VAL A 506 -35.05 12.09 10.33
C VAL A 506 -34.74 12.46 11.78
N ILE A 507 -33.71 11.81 12.34
CA ILE A 507 -33.28 12.00 13.72
C ILE A 507 -32.01 12.83 13.73
N VAL A 508 -32.00 13.92 14.50
CA VAL A 508 -30.79 14.72 14.72
C VAL A 508 -30.29 14.55 16.16
N ILE A 509 -29.03 14.11 16.29
CA ILE A 509 -28.33 13.91 17.55
C ILE A 509 -27.51 15.16 17.88
N ILE A 510 -27.75 15.72 19.05
CA ILE A 510 -27.18 16.99 19.51
C ILE A 510 -26.56 16.79 20.89
N GLY A 511 -25.47 17.49 21.16
CA GLY A 511 -24.77 17.42 22.44
C GLY A 511 -23.38 18.06 22.36
N PRO A 512 -22.74 18.32 23.50
CA PRO A 512 -21.39 18.89 23.51
C PRO A 512 -20.34 17.93 22.95
N ASN A 513 -19.13 18.44 22.74
CA ASN A 513 -17.98 17.62 22.40
C ASN A 513 -17.68 16.66 23.56
N GLY A 514 -17.38 15.40 23.25
CA GLY A 514 -17.14 14.36 24.26
C GLY A 514 -18.40 13.77 24.91
N ALA A 515 -19.61 14.18 24.51
CA ALA A 515 -20.86 13.62 25.05
C ALA A 515 -21.12 12.14 24.70
N GLY A 516 -20.39 11.58 23.72
CA GLY A 516 -20.57 10.21 23.24
C GLY A 516 -21.30 10.09 21.89
N LYS A 517 -21.62 11.19 21.19
CA LYS A 517 -22.35 11.20 19.91
C LYS A 517 -21.73 10.29 18.84
N SER A 518 -20.45 10.50 18.51
CA SER A 518 -19.76 9.66 17.52
C SER A 518 -19.60 8.22 18.00
N THR A 519 -19.49 7.96 19.31
CA THR A 519 -19.49 6.58 19.83
C THR A 519 -20.85 5.92 19.62
N LEU A 520 -21.95 6.65 19.82
CA LEU A 520 -23.30 6.16 19.56
C LEU A 520 -23.50 5.87 18.06
N LEU A 521 -23.13 6.80 17.18
CA LEU A 521 -23.20 6.59 15.73
C LEU A 521 -22.36 5.41 15.28
N ASN A 522 -21.12 5.30 15.74
CA ASN A 522 -20.23 4.20 15.37
C ASN A 522 -20.73 2.85 15.92
N THR A 523 -21.43 2.84 17.06
CA THR A 523 -22.07 1.63 17.59
C THR A 523 -23.30 1.27 16.75
N LEU A 524 -24.11 2.26 16.36
CA LEU A 524 -25.26 2.07 15.47
C LEU A 524 -24.85 1.60 14.07
N ALA A 525 -23.79 2.18 13.51
CA ALA A 525 -23.23 1.80 12.21
C ALA A 525 -22.56 0.42 12.23
N GLY A 526 -22.33 -0.14 13.41
CA GLY A 526 -21.66 -1.43 13.57
C GLY A 526 -20.14 -1.40 13.54
N ALA A 527 -19.55 -0.21 13.52
CA ALA A 527 -18.12 0.01 13.60
C ALA A 527 -17.54 -0.51 14.93
N ILE A 528 -18.26 -0.25 16.02
CA ILE A 528 -17.80 -0.50 17.39
C ILE A 528 -18.77 -1.46 18.08
N LYS A 529 -18.24 -2.54 18.65
CA LYS A 529 -19.04 -3.48 19.46
C LYS A 529 -19.49 -2.82 20.77
N PRO A 530 -20.77 -2.90 21.17
CA PRO A 530 -21.20 -2.49 22.50
C PRO A 530 -20.57 -3.36 23.58
N THR A 531 -20.40 -2.80 24.79
CA THR A 531 -19.95 -3.55 25.97
C THR A 531 -21.10 -4.34 26.58
N THR A 532 -22.26 -3.71 26.73
CA THR A 532 -23.54 -4.33 27.13
C THR A 532 -24.68 -3.74 26.32
N GLY A 533 -25.84 -4.39 26.38
CA GLY A 533 -27.02 -4.03 25.61
C GLY A 533 -27.13 -4.79 24.30
N SER A 534 -28.22 -4.53 23.58
CA SER A 534 -28.48 -5.17 22.29
C SER A 534 -29.17 -4.21 21.32
N ILE A 535 -28.98 -4.47 20.03
CA ILE A 535 -29.63 -3.72 18.95
C ILE A 535 -30.44 -4.72 18.14
N ARG A 536 -31.71 -4.39 17.89
CA ARG A 536 -32.62 -5.14 17.02
C ARG A 536 -32.88 -4.33 15.76
N ILE A 537 -32.77 -4.96 14.61
CA ILE A 537 -33.03 -4.37 13.29
C ILE A 537 -34.27 -5.06 12.74
N TYR A 538 -35.27 -4.29 12.30
CA TYR A 538 -36.53 -4.80 11.72
C TYR A 538 -37.27 -5.85 12.58
N GLY A 539 -37.27 -5.67 13.91
CA GLY A 539 -37.91 -6.64 14.81
C GLY A 539 -37.25 -8.04 14.83
N GLY A 540 -36.09 -8.19 14.18
CA GLY A 540 -35.27 -9.40 14.22
C GLY A 540 -34.62 -9.64 15.59
N GLU A 541 -33.85 -10.72 15.68
CA GLU A 541 -33.19 -11.09 16.94
C GLU A 541 -32.16 -10.04 17.39
N PRO A 542 -32.06 -9.78 18.71
CA PRO A 542 -31.04 -8.90 19.27
C PRO A 542 -29.65 -9.39 18.87
N THR A 543 -28.95 -8.54 18.12
CA THR A 543 -27.70 -8.91 17.46
C THR A 543 -26.58 -7.97 17.84
N ASN A 544 -25.41 -8.54 18.11
CA ASN A 544 -24.15 -7.81 18.37
C ASN A 544 -23.19 -7.85 17.16
N HIS A 545 -23.61 -8.48 16.06
CA HIS A 545 -22.85 -8.66 14.81
C HIS A 545 -23.47 -7.86 13.67
N PHE A 546 -22.86 -6.75 13.31
CA PHE A 546 -23.46 -5.73 12.44
C PHE A 546 -23.28 -5.94 10.94
N ALA A 547 -22.74 -7.09 10.51
CA ALA A 547 -22.56 -7.40 9.09
C ALA A 547 -23.90 -7.40 8.32
N GLU A 548 -25.01 -7.70 9.00
CA GLU A 548 -26.35 -7.68 8.42
C GLU A 548 -26.87 -6.24 8.18
N LEU A 549 -26.46 -5.26 9.01
CA LEU A 549 -26.84 -3.85 8.88
C LEU A 549 -26.14 -3.16 7.70
N HIS A 550 -24.87 -3.53 7.43
CA HIS A 550 -24.08 -2.92 6.34
C HIS A 550 -24.76 -3.05 4.97
N LYS A 551 -25.60 -4.07 4.79
CA LYS A 551 -26.39 -4.28 3.56
C LYS A 551 -27.48 -3.23 3.34
N TYR A 552 -27.79 -2.41 4.32
CA TYR A 552 -28.90 -1.45 4.31
C TYR A 552 -28.45 -0.01 4.63
N LEU A 553 -27.15 0.17 4.90
CA LEU A 553 -26.61 1.38 5.51
C LEU A 553 -25.92 2.27 4.47
N GLY A 554 -26.30 3.55 4.42
CA GLY A 554 -25.47 4.63 3.90
C GLY A 554 -24.69 5.29 5.04
N VAL A 555 -23.41 5.55 4.84
CA VAL A 555 -22.58 6.25 5.84
C VAL A 555 -21.90 7.46 5.20
N CYS A 556 -22.03 8.60 5.86
CA CYS A 556 -21.20 9.78 5.64
C CYS A 556 -20.39 10.02 6.91
N PHE A 557 -19.06 9.89 6.84
CA PHE A 557 -18.17 10.11 7.98
C PHE A 557 -17.98 11.60 8.28
N GLN A 558 -17.39 11.93 9.43
CA GLN A 558 -16.95 13.31 9.71
C GLN A 558 -15.89 13.77 8.70
N ASP A 559 -14.91 12.89 8.42
CA ASP A 559 -13.90 13.11 7.39
C ASP A 559 -14.47 12.91 5.98
N ASN A 560 -13.94 13.64 5.00
CA ASN A 560 -14.29 13.46 3.59
C ASN A 560 -13.60 12.23 2.99
N VAL A 561 -14.19 11.05 3.19
CA VAL A 561 -13.67 9.77 2.68
C VAL A 561 -14.08 9.56 1.22
N LEU A 562 -13.12 9.73 0.31
CA LEU A 562 -13.30 9.63 -1.14
C LEU A 562 -12.07 8.96 -1.79
N VAL A 563 -12.24 8.41 -2.99
CA VAL A 563 -11.10 7.95 -3.80
C VAL A 563 -10.57 9.14 -4.61
N GLY A 564 -9.59 9.86 -4.06
CA GLY A 564 -9.09 11.15 -4.58
C GLY A 564 -8.71 11.16 -6.07
N PRO A 565 -7.90 10.21 -6.57
CA PRO A 565 -7.45 10.23 -7.98
C PRO A 565 -8.52 9.84 -9.01
N LEU A 566 -9.69 9.34 -8.56
CA LEU A 566 -10.84 9.06 -9.41
C LEU A 566 -11.65 10.33 -9.65
N SER A 567 -12.30 10.43 -10.81
CA SER A 567 -13.27 11.50 -11.06
C SER A 567 -14.54 11.34 -10.22
N ILE A 568 -15.38 12.37 -10.16
CA ILE A 568 -16.69 12.27 -9.51
C ILE A 568 -17.50 11.13 -10.14
N ARG A 569 -17.57 11.08 -11.48
CA ARG A 569 -18.24 10.01 -12.24
C ARG A 569 -17.72 8.63 -11.87
N GLU A 570 -16.41 8.46 -11.81
CA GLU A 570 -15.79 7.17 -11.47
C GLU A 570 -16.03 6.74 -10.02
N ASN A 571 -16.14 7.70 -9.09
CA ASN A 571 -16.57 7.40 -7.72
C ASN A 571 -18.02 6.87 -7.73
N PHE A 572 -18.95 7.50 -8.46
CA PHE A 572 -20.32 6.99 -8.61
C PHE A 572 -20.34 5.58 -9.23
N GLU A 573 -19.56 5.34 -10.29
CA GLU A 573 -19.42 4.01 -10.90
C GLU A 573 -18.93 2.95 -9.92
N LEU A 574 -17.91 3.28 -9.11
CA LEU A 574 -17.31 2.38 -8.14
C LEU A 574 -18.31 2.01 -7.03
N PHE A 575 -18.88 3.01 -6.35
CA PHE A 575 -19.82 2.77 -5.25
C PHE A 575 -21.18 2.23 -5.75
N GLY A 576 -21.60 2.60 -6.95
CA GLY A 576 -22.76 2.02 -7.63
C GLY A 576 -22.58 0.53 -7.94
N ALA A 577 -21.37 0.11 -8.30
CA ALA A 577 -21.03 -1.30 -8.49
C ALA A 577 -21.04 -2.08 -7.16
N PHE A 578 -20.62 -1.48 -6.04
CA PHE A 578 -20.71 -2.11 -4.71
C PHE A 578 -22.17 -2.32 -4.29
N ARG A 579 -23.04 -1.35 -4.59
CA ARG A 579 -24.47 -1.42 -4.29
C ARG A 579 -25.30 -2.21 -5.30
N GLY A 580 -24.70 -2.70 -6.38
CA GLY A 580 -25.39 -3.47 -7.41
C GLY A 580 -26.42 -2.68 -8.24
N ILE A 581 -26.26 -1.36 -8.36
CA ILE A 581 -27.16 -0.47 -9.12
C ILE A 581 -26.94 -0.69 -10.61
N GLN A 582 -27.97 -0.94 -11.41
CA GLN A 582 -27.82 -1.14 -12.87
C GLN A 582 -27.20 0.10 -13.56
N PRO A 583 -26.43 -0.05 -14.65
CA PRO A 583 -25.72 1.07 -15.28
C PRO A 583 -26.65 2.21 -15.72
N ASP A 584 -27.79 1.90 -16.33
CA ASP A 584 -28.74 2.92 -16.80
C ASP A 584 -29.30 3.74 -15.63
N LEU A 585 -29.70 3.03 -14.59
CA LEU A 585 -30.22 3.61 -13.35
C LEU A 585 -29.16 4.40 -12.56
N LEU A 586 -27.89 3.99 -12.69
CA LEU A 586 -26.76 4.68 -12.06
C LEU A 586 -26.51 6.03 -12.73
N GLU A 587 -26.59 6.12 -14.06
CA GLU A 587 -26.47 7.39 -14.78
C GLU A 587 -27.60 8.34 -14.38
N GLU A 588 -28.83 7.85 -14.25
CA GLU A 588 -29.95 8.65 -13.73
C GLU A 588 -29.74 9.10 -12.28
N SER A 589 -29.31 8.20 -11.38
CA SER A 589 -28.97 8.56 -10.00
C SER A 589 -27.88 9.63 -9.94
N MET A 590 -26.85 9.47 -10.77
CA MET A 590 -25.70 10.37 -10.80
C MET A 590 -26.09 11.76 -11.32
N SER A 591 -26.83 11.85 -12.43
CA SER A 591 -27.31 13.14 -12.96
C SER A 591 -28.18 13.85 -11.93
N PHE A 592 -29.09 13.11 -11.29
CA PHE A 592 -29.93 13.63 -10.22
C PHE A 592 -29.14 14.21 -9.04
N PHE A 593 -28.17 13.46 -8.49
CA PHE A 593 -27.35 13.96 -7.37
C PHE A 593 -26.42 15.09 -7.80
N ALA A 594 -25.91 15.04 -9.04
CA ALA A 594 -25.06 16.08 -9.59
C ALA A 594 -25.82 17.40 -9.74
N GLU A 595 -27.06 17.38 -10.23
CA GLU A 595 -27.92 18.56 -10.31
C GLU A 595 -28.32 19.06 -8.92
N THR A 596 -28.80 18.16 -8.06
CA THR A 596 -29.30 18.50 -6.72
C THR A 596 -28.23 19.13 -5.85
N LEU A 597 -26.98 18.65 -5.94
CA LEU A 597 -25.86 19.17 -5.14
C LEU A 597 -24.97 20.17 -5.89
N GLN A 598 -25.31 20.52 -7.13
CA GLN A 598 -24.54 21.45 -7.97
C GLN A 598 -23.10 20.96 -8.23
N LEU A 599 -22.96 19.70 -8.64
CA LEU A 599 -21.69 19.04 -9.04
C LEU A 599 -21.60 18.77 -10.55
N THR A 600 -22.62 19.11 -11.33
CA THR A 600 -22.74 18.76 -12.78
C THR A 600 -21.52 19.16 -13.61
N GLU A 601 -21.04 20.39 -13.44
CA GLU A 601 -19.88 20.91 -14.20
C GLU A 601 -18.55 20.27 -13.80
N MET A 602 -18.51 19.53 -12.69
CA MET A 602 -17.30 18.95 -12.11
C MET A 602 -17.28 17.42 -12.20
N LEU A 603 -18.24 16.81 -12.89
CA LEU A 603 -18.38 15.35 -12.97
C LEU A 603 -17.11 14.62 -13.42
N ASP A 604 -16.37 15.25 -14.33
CA ASP A 604 -15.12 14.69 -14.88
C ASP A 604 -13.87 15.17 -14.13
N ASN A 605 -14.02 16.08 -13.16
CA ASN A 605 -12.92 16.51 -12.30
C ASN A 605 -12.57 15.43 -11.29
N ARG A 606 -11.27 15.30 -10.98
CA ARG A 606 -10.79 14.41 -9.92
C ARG A 606 -11.31 14.84 -8.56
N ALA A 607 -11.70 13.89 -7.72
CA ALA A 607 -12.22 14.14 -6.39
C ALA A 607 -11.20 14.87 -5.50
N GLU A 608 -9.89 14.65 -5.71
CA GLU A 608 -8.82 15.33 -4.99
C GLU A 608 -8.79 16.86 -5.23
N ASN A 609 -9.18 17.31 -6.43
CA ASN A 609 -9.16 18.71 -6.85
C ASN A 609 -10.37 19.52 -6.37
N LEU A 610 -11.36 18.86 -5.76
CA LEU A 610 -12.55 19.52 -5.23
C LEU A 610 -12.24 20.31 -3.95
N SER A 611 -12.96 21.41 -3.75
CA SER A 611 -12.95 22.15 -2.49
C SER A 611 -13.50 21.30 -1.34
N GLY A 612 -13.20 21.66 -0.08
CA GLY A 612 -13.69 20.91 1.09
C GLY A 612 -15.22 20.73 1.09
N GLY A 613 -15.97 21.76 0.71
CA GLY A 613 -17.43 21.68 0.63
C GLY A 613 -17.95 20.88 -0.56
N GLN A 614 -17.28 20.92 -1.71
CA GLN A 614 -17.60 20.07 -2.86
C GLN A 614 -17.34 18.59 -2.55
N LYS A 615 -16.23 18.28 -1.88
CA LYS A 615 -15.95 16.93 -1.36
C LYS A 615 -17.05 16.46 -0.43
N ARG A 616 -17.52 17.35 0.47
CA ARG A 616 -18.61 17.03 1.40
C ARG A 616 -19.90 16.67 0.68
N LYS A 617 -20.28 17.48 -0.30
CA LYS A 617 -21.44 17.21 -1.17
C LYS A 617 -21.32 15.85 -1.86
N LEU A 618 -20.16 15.52 -2.41
CA LEU A 618 -19.92 14.22 -3.02
C LEU A 618 -20.06 13.06 -2.01
N CYS A 619 -19.48 13.18 -0.81
CA CYS A 619 -19.63 12.19 0.25
C CYS A 619 -21.12 11.92 0.59
N ILE A 620 -21.92 12.99 0.65
CA ILE A 620 -23.36 12.90 0.91
C ILE A 620 -24.06 12.19 -0.26
N ALA A 621 -23.77 12.57 -1.51
CA ALA A 621 -24.31 11.89 -2.69
C ALA A 621 -24.00 10.39 -2.70
N LEU A 622 -22.76 10.01 -2.39
CA LEU A 622 -22.34 8.61 -2.32
C LEU A 622 -23.02 7.86 -1.17
N SER A 623 -23.27 8.53 -0.04
CA SER A 623 -24.01 7.94 1.09
C SER A 623 -25.47 7.65 0.74
N LEU A 624 -26.09 8.50 -0.08
CA LEU A 624 -27.46 8.37 -0.56
C LEU A 624 -27.57 7.53 -1.83
N LEU A 625 -26.44 7.16 -2.44
CA LEU A 625 -26.40 6.52 -3.74
C LEU A 625 -27.20 5.22 -3.71
N GLY A 626 -28.23 5.18 -4.54
CA GLY A 626 -29.15 4.08 -4.57
C GLY A 626 -30.04 3.98 -3.34
N ASN A 627 -30.53 5.05 -2.73
CA ASN A 627 -31.67 4.99 -1.78
C ASN A 627 -31.55 3.90 -0.69
N PRO A 628 -30.48 3.91 0.13
CA PRO A 628 -30.42 3.04 1.29
C PRO A 628 -31.61 3.33 2.23
N PRO A 629 -32.20 2.31 2.86
CA PRO A 629 -33.30 2.51 3.81
C PRO A 629 -32.84 3.22 5.10
N PHE A 630 -31.55 3.13 5.45
CA PHE A 630 -30.99 3.75 6.64
C PHE A 630 -29.68 4.46 6.33
N VAL A 631 -29.57 5.72 6.76
CA VAL A 631 -28.39 6.56 6.51
C VAL A 631 -27.92 7.18 7.82
N ILE A 632 -26.61 7.08 8.06
CA ILE A 632 -25.93 7.76 9.16
C ILE A 632 -25.02 8.84 8.58
N MET A 633 -25.12 10.06 9.09
CA MET A 633 -24.22 11.16 8.74
C MET A 633 -23.61 11.75 9.99
N ASP A 634 -22.29 11.65 10.13
CA ASP A 634 -21.56 12.27 11.23
C ASP A 634 -21.12 13.69 10.83
N GLU A 635 -21.77 14.72 11.39
CA GLU A 635 -21.53 16.14 11.14
C GLU A 635 -21.51 16.54 9.65
N PRO A 636 -22.58 16.29 8.86
CA PRO A 636 -22.62 16.56 7.42
C PRO A 636 -22.33 18.02 7.05
N THR A 637 -22.55 18.95 7.98
CA THR A 637 -22.47 20.39 7.78
C THR A 637 -21.20 21.03 8.36
N ALA A 638 -20.25 20.23 8.85
CA ALA A 638 -18.96 20.73 9.30
C ALA A 638 -18.14 21.28 8.11
N ALA A 639 -17.50 22.44 8.31
CA ALA A 639 -16.59 23.06 7.34
C ALA A 639 -17.17 23.31 5.92
N VAL A 640 -18.49 23.49 5.81
CA VAL A 640 -19.18 23.95 4.59
C VAL A 640 -19.71 25.37 4.74
N ASP A 641 -19.75 26.09 3.63
CA ASP A 641 -20.35 27.42 3.52
C ASP A 641 -21.88 27.36 3.75
N VAL A 642 -22.47 28.51 4.07
CA VAL A 642 -23.89 28.62 4.42
C VAL A 642 -24.80 28.12 3.30
N GLN A 643 -24.48 28.38 2.03
CA GLN A 643 -25.31 27.95 0.90
C GLN A 643 -25.26 26.44 0.73
N ALA A 644 -24.07 25.83 0.75
CA ALA A 644 -23.93 24.37 0.71
C ALA A 644 -24.64 23.69 1.89
N ARG A 645 -24.60 24.30 3.08
CA ARG A 645 -25.27 23.79 4.26
C ARG A 645 -26.79 23.72 4.11
N GLN A 646 -27.39 24.81 3.64
CA GLN A 646 -28.83 24.87 3.36
C GLN A 646 -29.22 23.83 2.29
N LEU A 647 -28.38 23.66 1.27
CA LEU A 647 -28.61 22.66 0.22
C LEU A 647 -28.57 21.23 0.77
N ILE A 648 -27.61 20.92 1.65
CA ILE A 648 -27.48 19.62 2.31
C ILE A 648 -28.73 19.33 3.15
N TRP A 649 -29.14 20.27 4.01
CA TRP A 649 -30.33 20.10 4.84
C TRP A 649 -31.62 19.98 4.02
N LYS A 650 -31.74 20.75 2.93
CA LYS A 650 -32.84 20.61 1.97
C LYS A 650 -32.86 19.23 1.31
N THR A 651 -31.68 18.69 0.99
CA THR A 651 -31.57 17.34 0.42
C THR A 651 -32.01 16.30 1.45
N ILE A 652 -31.52 16.38 2.68
CA ILE A 652 -31.88 15.47 3.78
C ILE A 652 -33.39 15.54 4.08
N SER A 653 -33.98 16.74 4.13
CA SER A 653 -35.41 16.92 4.40
C SER A 653 -36.31 16.41 3.27
N SER A 654 -35.79 16.32 2.05
CA SER A 654 -36.54 15.79 0.90
C SER A 654 -36.65 14.25 0.89
N LEU A 655 -35.83 13.55 1.68
CA LEU A 655 -35.81 12.10 1.78
C LEU A 655 -36.93 11.60 2.71
N LYS A 656 -38.07 11.18 2.13
CA LYS A 656 -39.22 10.67 2.90
C LYS A 656 -39.17 9.18 3.21
N ASP A 657 -38.60 8.38 2.30
CA ASP A 657 -38.57 6.91 2.41
C ASP A 657 -37.28 6.37 3.06
N THR A 658 -36.36 7.26 3.44
CA THR A 658 -35.07 6.92 4.04
C THR A 658 -35.01 7.39 5.48
N THR A 659 -34.75 6.48 6.41
CA THR A 659 -34.47 6.82 7.80
C THR A 659 -33.08 7.43 7.90
N CYS A 660 -32.97 8.64 8.43
CA CYS A 660 -31.70 9.35 8.56
C CYS A 660 -31.34 9.60 10.02
N VAL A 661 -30.10 9.36 10.41
CA VAL A 661 -29.54 9.77 11.71
C VAL A 661 -28.36 10.68 11.46
N VAL A 662 -28.48 11.93 11.90
CA VAL A 662 -27.51 12.98 11.64
C VAL A 662 -26.98 13.52 12.97
N THR A 663 -25.67 13.66 13.15
CA THR A 663 -25.13 14.48 14.25
C THR A 663 -24.95 15.92 13.78
N SER A 664 -25.34 16.87 14.62
CA SER A 664 -25.14 18.29 14.35
C SER A 664 -24.83 19.05 15.64
N HIS A 665 -24.02 20.09 15.49
CA HIS A 665 -23.81 21.11 16.51
C HIS A 665 -24.70 22.34 16.30
N ALA A 666 -25.21 22.53 15.09
CA ALA A 666 -26.14 23.62 14.76
C ALA A 666 -27.57 23.19 15.09
N LEU A 667 -28.12 23.79 16.15
CA LEU A 667 -29.40 23.39 16.73
C LEU A 667 -30.59 24.02 15.99
N GLU A 668 -30.44 25.23 15.46
CA GLU A 668 -31.47 25.90 14.66
C GLU A 668 -31.86 25.09 13.41
N GLU A 669 -30.86 24.60 12.67
CA GLU A 669 -31.07 23.84 11.44
C GLU A 669 -31.61 22.43 11.74
N ALA A 670 -31.15 21.83 12.85
CA ALA A 670 -31.64 20.55 13.32
C ALA A 670 -33.12 20.62 13.70
N GLU A 671 -33.55 21.69 14.37
CA GLU A 671 -34.95 21.92 14.72
C GLU A 671 -35.85 22.06 13.48
N ALA A 672 -35.37 22.75 12.45
CA ALA A 672 -36.16 23.00 11.25
C ALA A 672 -36.40 21.74 10.39
N VAL A 673 -35.48 20.78 10.41
CA VAL A 673 -35.49 19.61 9.50
C VAL A 673 -35.84 18.30 10.19
N SER A 674 -35.54 18.15 11.49
CA SER A 674 -35.70 16.88 12.17
C SER A 674 -37.15 16.50 12.42
N SER A 675 -37.45 15.21 12.29
CA SER A 675 -38.67 14.60 12.82
C SER A 675 -38.57 14.44 14.34
N ARG A 676 -37.38 14.07 14.84
CA ARG A 676 -37.08 13.89 16.27
C ARG A 676 -35.66 14.37 16.59
N LEU A 677 -35.50 14.92 17.79
CA LEU A 677 -34.25 15.38 18.36
C LEU A 677 -33.80 14.46 19.49
N PHE A 678 -32.53 14.05 19.44
CA PHE A 678 -31.87 13.27 20.48
C PHE A 678 -30.81 14.14 21.15
N ILE A 679 -30.97 14.43 22.45
CA ILE A 679 -29.96 15.17 23.21
C ILE A 679 -29.12 14.17 24.01
N VAL A 680 -27.83 14.12 23.72
CA VAL A 680 -26.87 13.26 24.39
C VAL A 680 -25.94 14.12 25.26
N ALA A 681 -25.88 13.79 26.54
CA ALA A 681 -24.98 14.44 27.51
C ALA A 681 -24.44 13.40 28.51
N GLY A 682 -23.15 13.50 28.85
CA GLY A 682 -22.50 12.57 29.78
C GLY A 682 -22.60 11.08 29.40
N GLY A 683 -22.69 10.76 28.11
CA GLY A 683 -22.87 9.39 27.61
C GLY A 683 -24.29 8.83 27.76
N ARG A 684 -25.29 9.65 28.12
CA ARG A 684 -26.70 9.26 28.27
C ARG A 684 -27.58 10.00 27.27
N LEU A 685 -28.65 9.35 26.81
CA LEU A 685 -29.71 10.01 26.05
C LEU A 685 -30.64 10.72 27.05
N ARG A 686 -30.53 12.05 27.13
CA ARG A 686 -31.28 12.89 28.06
C ARG A 686 -32.68 13.23 27.58
N PHE A 687 -32.82 13.38 26.27
CA PHE A 687 -34.07 13.71 25.63
C PHE A 687 -34.21 12.97 24.30
N SER A 688 -35.43 12.53 24.02
CA SER A 688 -35.85 11.94 22.76
C SER A 688 -37.28 12.38 22.48
N GLY A 689 -37.49 13.16 21.43
CA GLY A 689 -38.82 13.71 21.12
C GLY A 689 -38.79 14.74 20.01
N THR A 690 -39.91 15.38 19.74
CA THR A 690 -40.00 16.48 18.76
C THR A 690 -39.45 17.79 19.34
N SER A 691 -39.15 18.77 18.48
CA SER A 691 -38.77 20.11 18.92
C SER A 691 -39.84 20.79 19.79
N THR A 692 -41.12 20.57 19.50
CA THR A 692 -42.23 21.06 20.33
C THR A 692 -42.25 20.42 21.72
N GLN A 693 -42.03 19.10 21.80
CA GLN A 693 -41.92 18.40 23.08
C GLN A 693 -40.70 18.87 23.88
N LEU A 694 -39.58 19.14 23.19
CA LEU A 694 -38.38 19.68 23.80
C LEU A 694 -38.65 21.05 24.43
N ARG A 695 -39.26 21.97 23.67
CA ARG A 695 -39.63 23.30 24.15
C ARG A 695 -40.60 23.26 25.33
N SER A 696 -41.59 22.37 25.29
CA SER A 696 -42.55 22.19 26.37
C SER A 696 -41.91 21.61 27.63
N GLN A 697 -41.11 20.54 27.50
CA GLN A 697 -40.49 19.85 28.63
C GLN A 697 -39.46 20.73 29.35
N PHE A 698 -38.69 21.52 28.60
CA PHE A 698 -37.70 22.42 29.17
C PHE A 698 -38.25 23.82 29.48
N LYS A 699 -39.56 24.04 29.30
CA LYS A 699 -40.23 25.34 29.52
C LYS A 699 -39.49 26.49 28.82
N CYS A 700 -39.06 26.28 27.57
CA CYS A 700 -38.41 27.32 26.78
C CYS A 700 -39.29 28.57 26.79
N GLY A 701 -38.72 29.68 27.22
CA GLY A 701 -39.48 30.90 27.42
C GLY A 701 -39.40 31.87 26.25
N TYR A 702 -40.16 32.93 26.37
CA TYR A 702 -39.91 34.16 25.66
C TYR A 702 -39.04 35.07 26.52
N LEU A 703 -38.13 35.76 25.86
CA LEU A 703 -37.28 36.79 26.42
C LEU A 703 -37.86 38.15 25.99
N LEU A 704 -38.43 38.86 26.95
CA LEU A 704 -38.87 40.24 26.77
C LEU A 704 -37.76 41.16 27.24
N ARG A 705 -37.10 41.82 26.29
CA ARG A 705 -36.10 42.86 26.59
C ARG A 705 -36.77 44.22 26.56
N ILE A 706 -36.45 45.05 27.56
CA ILE A 706 -37.11 46.33 27.78
C ILE A 706 -36.06 47.43 27.89
N GLU A 707 -36.15 48.43 27.01
CA GLU A 707 -35.34 49.63 27.11
C GLU A 707 -36.08 50.72 27.89
N ARG A 708 -35.52 51.07 29.04
CA ARG A 708 -35.97 52.14 29.95
C ARG A 708 -34.82 53.07 30.28
N GLU A 709 -35.14 54.30 30.66
CA GLU A 709 -34.14 55.29 31.11
C GLU A 709 -33.43 54.85 32.40
N ASP A 710 -34.13 54.14 33.28
CA ASP A 710 -33.63 53.69 34.58
C ASP A 710 -32.84 52.36 34.52
N GLY A 711 -32.77 51.71 33.35
CA GLY A 711 -32.12 50.40 33.16
C GLY A 711 -32.72 49.23 33.95
N THR A 712 -33.88 49.40 34.59
CA THR A 712 -34.51 48.41 35.48
C THR A 712 -35.91 47.99 35.03
N VAL A 713 -36.25 46.71 35.28
CA VAL A 713 -37.51 46.09 34.82
C VAL A 713 -38.60 46.00 35.90
N GLY A 714 -38.36 46.47 37.12
CA GLY A 714 -39.19 46.18 38.32
C GLY A 714 -40.71 46.23 38.10
N LYS A 715 -41.27 47.40 37.76
CA LYS A 715 -42.72 47.56 37.53
C LYS A 715 -43.28 46.66 36.42
N VAL A 716 -42.46 46.31 35.44
CA VAL A 716 -42.87 45.45 34.31
C VAL A 716 -42.72 43.96 34.65
N LEU A 717 -41.76 43.60 35.50
CA LEU A 717 -41.66 42.26 36.07
C LEU A 717 -42.87 41.95 36.94
N ASP A 718 -43.35 42.90 37.74
CA ASP A 718 -44.54 42.72 38.57
C ASP A 718 -45.81 42.54 37.70
N LEU A 719 -45.93 43.30 36.62
CA LEU A 719 -46.97 43.12 35.60
C LEU A 719 -46.85 41.73 34.96
N ALA A 720 -45.65 41.30 34.55
CA ALA A 720 -45.43 39.99 33.96
C ALA A 720 -45.82 38.86 34.93
N LYS A 721 -45.43 38.96 36.21
CA LYS A 721 -45.78 37.99 37.25
C LYS A 721 -47.28 37.89 37.55
N SER A 722 -48.03 38.98 37.33
CA SER A 722 -49.48 38.98 37.52
C SER A 722 -50.22 38.13 36.47
N PHE A 723 -49.67 38.01 35.27
CA PHE A 723 -50.20 37.14 34.21
C PHE A 723 -49.54 35.76 34.20
N ILE A 724 -48.23 35.71 34.42
CA ILE A 724 -47.38 34.51 34.32
C ILE A 724 -46.56 34.41 35.62
N PRO A 725 -47.00 33.63 36.61
CA PRO A 725 -46.36 33.55 37.93
C PRO A 725 -44.90 33.10 37.89
N GLU A 726 -44.52 32.34 36.87
CA GLU A 726 -43.16 31.82 36.65
C GLU A 726 -42.21 32.80 35.92
N ALA A 727 -42.67 34.02 35.60
CA ALA A 727 -41.84 35.05 34.99
C ALA A 727 -40.73 35.54 35.95
N HIS A 728 -39.49 35.50 35.49
CA HIS A 728 -38.31 35.89 36.28
C HIS A 728 -37.37 36.77 35.46
N LEU A 729 -36.47 37.47 36.15
CA LEU A 729 -35.44 38.28 35.52
C LEU A 729 -34.34 37.35 35.00
N SER A 730 -33.83 37.61 33.79
CA SER A 730 -32.75 36.79 33.20
C SER A 730 -31.46 36.96 34.00
N ASP A 731 -30.72 35.86 34.21
CA ASP A 731 -29.42 35.87 34.89
C ASP A 731 -28.34 36.63 34.10
N GLU A 732 -28.49 36.75 32.78
CA GLU A 732 -27.48 37.37 31.90
C GLU A 732 -27.58 38.89 31.85
N ARG A 733 -28.80 39.44 31.95
CA ARG A 733 -29.03 40.87 31.80
C ARG A 733 -30.14 41.40 32.70
N PRO A 734 -29.91 42.56 33.36
CA PRO A 734 -30.88 43.18 34.24
C PRO A 734 -32.05 43.85 33.51
N ASP A 735 -32.04 43.92 32.18
CA ASP A 735 -33.07 44.55 31.31
C ASP A 735 -34.02 43.54 30.66
N THR A 736 -33.87 42.24 30.97
CA THR A 736 -34.54 41.14 30.25
C THR A 736 -35.37 40.28 31.19
N ILE A 737 -36.65 40.04 30.85
CA ILE A 737 -37.56 39.13 31.57
C ILE A 737 -37.70 37.83 30.78
N ALA A 738 -37.44 36.71 31.44
CA ALA A 738 -37.72 35.38 30.93
C ALA A 738 -39.10 34.91 31.42
N MET A 739 -39.96 34.48 30.49
CA MET A 739 -41.30 33.97 30.78
C MET A 739 -41.53 32.66 30.04
N PRO A 740 -42.02 31.58 30.66
CA PRO A 740 -42.27 30.32 29.95
C PRO A 740 -43.33 30.49 28.85
N VAL A 741 -43.34 29.59 27.85
CA VAL A 741 -44.40 29.56 26.84
C VAL A 741 -45.76 29.28 27.51
N ASP A 742 -46.68 30.23 27.40
CA ASP A 742 -48.03 30.18 27.94
C ASP A 742 -49.02 30.88 26.99
N ASP A 743 -50.26 30.42 26.94
CA ASP A 743 -51.33 30.94 26.07
C ASP A 743 -51.77 32.37 26.48
N VAL A 744 -51.40 32.80 27.70
CA VAL A 744 -51.75 34.11 28.28
C VAL A 744 -50.86 35.25 27.76
N ILE A 745 -49.75 34.93 27.08
CA ILE A 745 -48.76 35.91 26.60
C ILE A 745 -49.34 37.00 25.69
N PRO A 746 -50.22 36.72 24.70
CA PRO A 746 -50.82 37.76 23.87
C PRO A 746 -51.65 38.77 24.67
N GLN A 747 -52.27 38.34 25.77
CA GLN A 747 -53.03 39.23 26.67
C GLN A 747 -52.10 40.13 27.47
N PHE A 748 -50.99 39.57 27.95
CA PHE A 748 -49.93 40.34 28.60
C PHE A 748 -49.32 41.39 27.65
N LEU A 749 -49.01 41.05 26.39
CA LEU A 749 -48.45 41.99 25.41
C LEU A 749 -49.40 43.15 25.08
N LYS A 750 -50.72 42.89 25.07
CA LYS A 750 -51.74 43.95 24.95
C LYS A 750 -51.70 44.89 26.17
N ALA A 751 -51.73 44.32 27.38
CA ALA A 751 -51.66 45.10 28.62
C ALA A 751 -50.35 45.91 28.75
N LEU A 752 -49.23 45.36 28.27
CA LEU A 752 -47.94 46.05 28.21
C LEU A 752 -47.97 47.26 27.25
N THR A 753 -48.66 47.11 26.12
CA THR A 753 -48.78 48.18 25.11
C THR A 753 -49.65 49.33 25.61
N GLU A 754 -50.76 49.01 26.30
CA GLU A 754 -51.65 50.01 26.91
C GLU A 754 -50.96 50.81 28.01
N LYS A 755 -50.09 50.17 28.81
CA LYS A 755 -49.37 50.81 29.92
C LYS A 755 -47.97 51.29 29.56
N LYS A 756 -47.63 51.38 28.27
CA LYS A 756 -46.28 51.70 27.79
C LYS A 756 -45.79 53.07 28.28
N GLU A 757 -46.65 54.09 28.22
CA GLU A 757 -46.35 55.46 28.65
C GLU A 757 -46.27 55.58 30.17
N GLU A 758 -47.19 54.93 30.89
CA GLU A 758 -47.23 54.88 32.37
C GLU A 758 -45.96 54.23 32.96
N TYR A 759 -45.43 53.24 32.24
CA TYR A 759 -44.21 52.55 32.59
C TYR A 759 -42.95 53.13 31.92
N GLY A 760 -42.99 54.25 31.20
CA GLY A 760 -41.77 54.90 30.66
C GLY A 760 -40.91 54.01 29.76
N ILE A 761 -41.51 53.07 29.03
CA ILE A 761 -40.79 52.14 28.15
C ILE A 761 -40.48 52.82 26.81
N ARG A 762 -39.21 52.98 26.45
CA ARG A 762 -38.80 53.55 25.15
C ARG A 762 -39.04 52.55 24.02
N SER A 763 -38.48 51.35 24.16
CA SER A 763 -38.64 50.25 23.22
C SER A 763 -38.71 48.91 23.97
N TYR A 764 -39.31 47.89 23.35
CA TYR A 764 -39.23 46.52 23.83
C TYR A 764 -39.01 45.59 22.65
N SER A 765 -38.22 44.54 22.85
CA SER A 765 -38.04 43.48 21.86
C SER A 765 -38.44 42.15 22.47
N PHE A 766 -39.21 41.38 21.70
CA PHE A 766 -39.66 40.07 22.10
C PHE A 766 -38.92 39.03 21.26
N SER A 767 -38.09 38.22 21.91
CA SER A 767 -37.34 37.14 21.27
C SER A 767 -37.70 35.81 21.92
N VAL A 768 -37.65 34.74 21.14
CA VAL A 768 -37.79 33.39 21.68
C VAL A 768 -36.43 32.97 22.23
N GLU A 769 -36.41 32.33 23.41
CA GLU A 769 -35.18 31.76 23.94
C GLU A 769 -34.62 30.73 22.94
N GLN A 770 -33.33 30.90 22.59
CA GLN A 770 -32.68 29.98 21.70
C GLN A 770 -32.44 28.66 22.43
N LEU A 771 -32.57 27.60 21.66
CA LEU A 771 -32.48 26.24 22.17
C LEU A 771 -31.03 25.92 22.61
N GLU A 772 -30.05 26.71 22.12
CA GLU A 772 -28.62 26.60 22.43
C GLU A 772 -28.34 27.03 23.89
N ASP A 773 -28.99 28.10 24.34
CA ASP A 773 -28.92 28.60 25.72
C ASP A 773 -29.43 27.54 26.72
N MET A 774 -30.47 26.79 26.32
CA MET A 774 -30.99 25.66 27.09
C MET A 774 -30.01 24.48 27.14
N LEU A 775 -29.37 24.16 26.02
CA LEU A 775 -28.37 23.10 25.98
C LEU A 775 -27.19 23.44 26.89
N LEU A 776 -26.77 24.72 26.91
CA LEU A 776 -25.78 25.24 27.85
C LEU A 776 -26.23 25.11 29.31
N LYS A 777 -27.46 25.52 29.65
CA LYS A 777 -28.03 25.35 31.01
C LYS A 777 -28.05 23.89 31.45
N LEU A 778 -28.41 22.96 30.55
CA LEU A 778 -28.39 21.52 30.80
C LEU A 778 -26.97 21.01 31.09
N ILE A 779 -25.99 21.45 30.31
CA ILE A 779 -24.58 21.06 30.48
C ILE A 779 -23.99 21.64 31.77
N ILE A 780 -24.28 22.92 32.08
CA ILE A 780 -23.77 23.59 33.28
C ILE A 780 -24.35 22.94 34.55
N ASN A 781 -25.65 22.64 34.56
CA ASN A 781 -26.26 21.90 35.67
C ASN A 781 -25.60 20.53 35.88
N GLU A 782 -25.16 19.86 34.80
CA GLU A 782 -24.37 18.62 34.91
C GLU A 782 -22.98 18.84 35.49
N GLU A 783 -22.22 19.85 35.07
CA GLU A 783 -20.89 20.13 35.66
C GLU A 783 -21.00 20.41 37.17
N VAL A 784 -22.04 21.11 37.59
CA VAL A 784 -22.31 21.42 38.99
C VAL A 784 -22.68 20.14 39.76
N GLN A 785 -23.51 19.25 39.21
CA GLN A 785 -23.82 17.96 39.83
C GLN A 785 -22.62 16.98 39.85
N HIS A 786 -21.80 16.97 38.80
CA HIS A 786 -20.60 16.14 38.72
C HIS A 786 -19.49 16.61 39.67
N LYS A 787 -19.35 17.93 39.89
CA LYS A 787 -18.47 18.49 40.93
C LYS A 787 -19.04 18.27 42.34
N GLY A 788 -20.35 18.27 42.51
CA GLY A 788 -21.01 17.95 43.79
C GLY A 788 -20.79 16.51 44.29
N HIS A 789 -20.65 15.54 43.37
CA HIS A 789 -20.30 14.15 43.68
C HIS A 789 -18.79 13.89 43.84
N LYS A 790 -17.96 14.94 43.67
CA LYS A 790 -16.53 14.94 43.98
C LYS A 790 -16.25 15.97 45.09
N LYS A 791 -16.74 15.72 46.29
CA LYS A 791 -16.18 16.26 47.53
C LYS A 791 -15.53 15.10 48.31
N PRO A 792 -14.40 15.37 48.99
CA PRO A 792 -13.24 14.49 49.11
C PRO A 792 -13.50 13.13 49.76
#